data_AF-A0A8S1YRC6-F1
#
_entry.id   AF-A0A8S1YRC6-F1
#
_cell.length_a   1.000
_cell.length_b   1.000
_cell.length_c   1.000
_cell.angle_alpha   90.00
_cell.angle_beta   90.00
_cell.angle_gamma   90.00
#
_symmetry.space_group_name_H-M   'P 1'
#
loop_
_entity.id
_entity.type
_entity.pdbx_description
1 polymer ?
#
loop_
_entity_poly.entity_id
_entity_poly.type
_entity_poly.pdbx_seq_one_letter_code
_entity_poly.pdbx_strand_id
1 'polypeptide(L)'
;MKENNFQDSFRVNFIKSFSTAMFEEDQIQLQKDNCYKNGFSKFEKINSWQMMYFSIYDVIKSEMTKSHQENDKQDNSDSEEISQQNTSLIKIIMSKIEQEIINYNKSFANFGIILNAMGERCIYYYSMLIIWRFTCFKKGKGVQESTKKFESLKQNQLLKFIADIKQNKTEQSKLKAEAFICNLYRSCIQQFYRENQAAFCADIKNKNKMTNTELIKLLDKSILEDYQEDINLKKYTDEQIVEYITDQTKFIENYVKNEIDKIEAEIKDQYENKLRKSLLAILEKVNSNVQILRQYTDLQNPPIKSKEYFFLNDNDNKNDEFYESKLFELIIQCLLGVSQQMNKFQISKEHEEIFKINIYQKLEVNIFDKSQFQESEQQIQLLQPFALELSNQLGIHIQKVKKETLSLEKFNGYQELQTIKLNMIGCRHTCPMCKRKCDQSYSNDHKHKCSNGHQLRGMNGVLIEDTPSLFTCDEMNDECLIITLETQETKKWKDIRKTYDDWIFKGLDEIEQQKIKEKMMKVWNQGTGQMVCEYFKKMLNRSAINFVLKNNFEEVIRQPKIHYIFMIDDSGSMRGSFFWKNSGSMSGSPWNTAKNGCLNCISIIQKNLNARVSVVIFNSTARIAINCEIVNLVEMEKKIQFNSGGTDFGSAFQQTYNLIVQHQNDAFEKTEVLFYTDGGAAYPKEQVKLFTELPDHQKNRIFLHCCTEEANALSLQLIVNEMNCSLIKSELKQKFQVADLQKTWAEVVSREYHNLKG
;
A
#
# COMPACT_ATOMS: atom_id res chain seq x y z
N MET A 1 3.09 25.35 -58.78
CA MET A 1 3.77 26.66 -58.62
C MET A 1 2.89 27.79 -58.01
N LYS A 2 1.59 27.60 -57.76
CA LYS A 2 0.73 28.63 -57.11
C LYS A 2 0.44 28.37 -55.61
N GLU A 3 0.84 27.23 -55.03
CA GLU A 3 0.61 26.92 -53.60
C GLU A 3 1.65 27.56 -52.65
N ASN A 4 2.89 27.78 -53.09
CA ASN A 4 3.93 28.34 -52.22
C ASN A 4 3.68 29.81 -51.82
N ASN A 5 3.08 30.62 -52.71
CA ASN A 5 2.81 32.03 -52.42
C ASN A 5 1.68 32.25 -51.40
N PHE A 6 0.76 31.29 -51.26
CA PHE A 6 -0.34 31.41 -50.28
C PHE A 6 0.12 31.05 -48.87
N GLN A 7 0.99 30.03 -48.73
CA GLN A 7 1.59 29.68 -47.45
C GLN A 7 2.53 30.78 -46.95
N ASP A 8 3.37 31.37 -47.81
CA ASP A 8 4.29 32.43 -47.38
C ASP A 8 3.57 33.75 -47.06
N SER A 9 2.53 34.11 -47.83
CA SER A 9 1.67 35.27 -47.52
C SER A 9 0.89 35.09 -46.21
N PHE A 10 0.34 33.90 -45.98
CA PHE A 10 -0.36 33.59 -44.72
C PHE A 10 0.63 33.59 -43.55
N ARG A 11 1.83 33.00 -43.70
CA ARG A 11 2.84 32.94 -42.66
C ARG A 11 3.38 34.32 -42.28
N VAL A 12 3.65 35.18 -43.26
CA VAL A 12 4.13 36.56 -43.03
C VAL A 12 3.04 37.45 -42.43
N ASN A 13 1.81 37.39 -42.94
CA ASN A 13 0.71 38.21 -42.41
C ASN A 13 0.20 37.70 -41.05
N PHE A 14 0.19 36.39 -40.81
CA PHE A 14 -0.11 35.81 -39.51
C PHE A 14 0.96 36.23 -38.49
N ILE A 15 2.26 36.03 -38.79
CA ILE A 15 3.34 36.42 -37.87
C ILE A 15 3.28 37.92 -37.56
N LYS A 16 3.03 38.77 -38.56
CA LYS A 16 2.95 40.22 -38.38
C LYS A 16 1.77 40.62 -37.50
N SER A 17 0.54 40.21 -37.84
CA SER A 17 -0.66 40.54 -37.05
C SER A 17 -0.65 39.92 -35.64
N PHE A 18 0.00 38.77 -35.49
CA PHE A 18 0.11 38.06 -34.21
C PHE A 18 1.17 38.69 -33.31
N SER A 19 2.31 39.15 -33.86
CA SER A 19 3.33 39.87 -33.10
C SER A 19 2.83 41.19 -32.51
N THR A 20 1.95 41.90 -33.22
CA THR A 20 1.34 43.16 -32.75
C THR A 20 0.26 42.95 -31.68
N ALA A 21 -0.31 41.74 -31.58
CA ALA A 21 -1.33 41.42 -30.58
C ALA A 21 -0.73 40.96 -29.23
N MET A 22 0.49 40.42 -29.24
CA MET A 22 1.14 39.80 -28.07
C MET A 22 1.95 40.78 -27.20
N PHE A 23 2.18 42.01 -27.68
CA PHE A 23 2.97 43.05 -27.01
C PHE A 23 2.29 44.41 -27.20
N GLU A 24 2.54 45.35 -26.29
CA GLU A 24 2.14 46.74 -26.51
C GLU A 24 3.00 47.35 -27.63
N GLU A 25 2.40 48.20 -28.47
CA GLU A 25 3.04 48.77 -29.68
C GLU A 25 4.35 49.51 -29.34
N ASP A 26 4.38 50.14 -28.17
CA ASP A 26 5.52 50.86 -27.59
C ASP A 26 6.69 49.94 -27.25
N GLN A 27 6.43 48.68 -26.85
CA GLN A 27 7.45 47.68 -26.53
C GLN A 27 8.09 47.06 -27.77
N ILE A 28 7.32 46.93 -28.86
CA ILE A 28 7.83 46.47 -30.16
C ILE A 28 8.81 47.50 -30.74
N GLN A 29 8.53 48.79 -30.52
CA GLN A 29 9.45 49.86 -30.89
C GLN A 29 10.70 49.87 -29.99
N LEU A 30 10.54 49.69 -28.68
CA LEU A 30 11.64 49.57 -27.72
C LEU A 30 12.58 48.38 -28.03
N GLN A 31 12.02 47.24 -28.46
CA GLN A 31 12.78 46.08 -28.92
C GLN A 31 13.61 46.40 -30.16
N LYS A 32 13.02 47.05 -31.17
CA LYS A 32 13.74 47.44 -32.39
C LYS A 32 14.91 48.35 -32.04
N ASP A 33 14.67 49.32 -31.16
CA ASP A 33 15.67 50.29 -30.73
C ASP A 33 16.80 49.62 -29.90
N ASN A 34 16.46 48.67 -29.01
CA ASN A 34 17.43 47.90 -28.21
C ASN A 34 18.24 46.90 -29.06
N CYS A 35 17.62 46.21 -30.02
CA CYS A 35 18.30 45.32 -30.96
C CYS A 35 19.27 46.07 -31.86
N TYR A 36 18.90 47.28 -32.30
CA TYR A 36 19.79 48.18 -33.03
C TYR A 36 20.94 48.70 -32.15
N LYS A 37 20.66 49.11 -30.91
CA LYS A 37 21.68 49.60 -29.96
C LYS A 37 22.71 48.53 -29.57
N ASN A 38 22.30 47.27 -29.47
CA ASN A 38 23.16 46.19 -28.98
C ASN A 38 23.79 45.34 -30.10
N GLY A 39 23.70 45.75 -31.37
CA GLY A 39 24.42 45.11 -32.49
C GLY A 39 23.89 43.74 -32.92
N PHE A 40 22.66 43.37 -32.53
CA PHE A 40 22.05 42.06 -32.83
C PHE A 40 21.35 41.97 -34.20
N SER A 41 21.76 42.79 -35.18
CA SER A 41 21.14 42.86 -36.52
C SER A 41 21.22 41.56 -37.33
N LYS A 42 22.03 40.58 -36.91
CA LYS A 42 22.18 39.27 -37.58
C LYS A 42 21.18 38.19 -37.15
N PHE A 43 20.30 38.44 -36.17
CA PHE A 43 19.31 37.45 -35.72
C PHE A 43 17.98 37.46 -36.51
N GLU A 44 17.87 38.23 -37.61
CA GLU A 44 16.66 38.27 -38.47
C GLU A 44 16.22 36.91 -39.04
N LYS A 45 17.07 35.88 -39.01
CA LYS A 45 16.81 34.60 -39.70
C LYS A 45 16.53 33.39 -38.81
N ILE A 46 16.54 33.51 -37.50
CA ILE A 46 16.02 32.45 -36.61
C ILE A 46 14.81 33.01 -35.91
N ASN A 47 13.65 32.52 -36.30
CA ASN A 47 12.36 32.93 -35.78
C ASN A 47 12.31 32.53 -34.29
N SER A 48 12.70 33.41 -33.38
CA SER A 48 12.77 33.16 -31.92
C SER A 48 11.46 32.60 -31.37
N TRP A 49 10.35 32.95 -32.02
CA TRP A 49 9.01 32.42 -31.78
C TRP A 49 8.88 30.94 -32.10
N GLN A 50 9.48 30.47 -33.20
CA GLN A 50 9.52 29.04 -33.52
C GLN A 50 10.28 28.28 -32.44
N MET A 51 11.40 28.82 -31.93
CA MET A 51 12.15 28.19 -30.83
C MET A 51 11.31 28.10 -29.54
N MET A 52 10.58 29.16 -29.19
CA MET A 52 9.66 29.17 -28.04
C MET A 52 8.55 28.11 -28.21
N TYR A 53 7.88 28.08 -29.38
CA TYR A 53 6.85 27.09 -29.66
C TYR A 53 7.39 25.66 -29.74
N PHE A 54 8.61 25.46 -30.25
CA PHE A 54 9.28 24.15 -30.27
C PHE A 54 9.63 23.69 -28.86
N SER A 55 10.15 24.58 -28.01
CA SER A 55 10.42 24.28 -26.60
C SER A 55 9.14 23.93 -25.85
N ILE A 56 8.06 24.71 -26.01
CA ILE A 56 6.74 24.38 -25.44
C ILE A 56 6.26 23.01 -25.95
N TYR A 57 6.40 22.75 -27.26
CA TYR A 57 6.07 21.47 -27.85
C TYR A 57 6.89 20.32 -27.26
N ASP A 58 8.19 20.50 -27.04
CA ASP A 58 9.09 19.49 -26.47
C ASP A 58 8.78 19.22 -24.99
N VAL A 59 8.44 20.25 -24.21
CA VAL A 59 7.93 20.09 -22.83
C VAL A 59 6.67 19.24 -22.85
N ILE A 60 5.67 19.61 -23.66
CA ILE A 60 4.41 18.84 -23.78
C ILE A 60 4.69 17.41 -24.23
N LYS A 61 5.50 17.23 -25.28
CA LYS A 61 5.85 15.92 -25.84
C LYS A 61 6.54 15.05 -24.80
N SER A 62 7.55 15.57 -24.12
CA SER A 62 8.33 14.81 -23.12
C SER A 62 7.44 14.30 -21.98
N GLU A 63 6.55 15.14 -21.46
CA GLU A 63 5.64 14.77 -20.37
C GLU A 63 4.55 13.79 -20.83
N MET A 64 3.98 14.02 -22.02
CA MET A 64 3.04 13.07 -22.64
C MET A 64 3.68 11.72 -22.98
N THR A 65 5.02 11.65 -23.11
CA THR A 65 5.76 10.38 -23.30
C THR A 65 6.29 9.76 -22.01
N LYS A 66 6.60 10.54 -20.96
CA LYS A 66 7.10 10.02 -19.67
C LYS A 66 6.04 9.24 -18.90
N SER A 67 4.77 9.64 -18.99
CA SER A 67 3.66 8.91 -18.36
C SER A 67 3.52 7.46 -18.86
N HIS A 68 4.24 7.08 -19.93
CA HIS A 68 4.25 5.72 -20.47
C HIS A 68 5.38 4.83 -19.93
N GLN A 69 6.42 5.37 -19.28
CA GLN A 69 7.53 4.53 -18.78
C GLN A 69 7.27 3.93 -17.40
N GLU A 70 6.32 4.46 -16.63
CA GLU A 70 6.02 3.95 -15.28
C GLU A 70 4.82 2.99 -15.22
N ASN A 71 4.01 2.88 -16.30
CA ASN A 71 2.72 2.17 -16.27
C ASN A 71 2.54 1.03 -17.29
N ASP A 72 3.61 0.41 -17.80
CA ASP A 72 3.53 -0.77 -18.69
C ASP A 72 3.00 -2.06 -18.00
N LYS A 73 2.27 -1.93 -16.88
CA LYS A 73 1.59 -3.02 -16.18
C LYS A 73 0.21 -2.62 -15.66
N GLN A 74 -0.70 -2.19 -16.54
CA GLN A 74 -2.15 -2.48 -16.43
C GLN A 74 -2.90 -1.81 -17.59
N ASP A 75 -3.02 -2.54 -18.71
CA ASP A 75 -4.05 -2.27 -19.72
C ASP A 75 -5.35 -2.93 -19.24
N ASN A 76 -6.22 -2.13 -18.63
CA ASN A 76 -7.69 -2.24 -18.61
C ASN A 76 -8.24 -1.29 -17.54
N SER A 77 -8.18 0.03 -17.76
CA SER A 77 -8.86 1.00 -16.90
C SER A 77 -9.93 1.76 -17.67
N ASP A 78 -11.08 1.86 -17.03
CA ASP A 78 -12.29 2.54 -17.49
C ASP A 78 -12.05 3.99 -17.96
N SER A 79 -12.96 4.44 -18.83
CA SER A 79 -12.94 5.77 -19.43
C SER A 79 -12.91 6.94 -18.43
N GLU A 80 -13.32 6.73 -17.17
CA GLU A 80 -13.26 7.72 -16.10
C GLU A 80 -11.85 7.84 -15.48
N GLU A 81 -11.11 6.73 -15.33
CA GLU A 81 -9.75 6.73 -14.78
C GLU A 81 -8.76 7.38 -15.78
N ILE A 82 -8.96 7.14 -17.07
CA ILE A 82 -8.28 7.85 -18.16
C ILE A 82 -8.63 9.35 -18.13
N SER A 83 -9.86 9.73 -17.76
CA SER A 83 -10.23 11.15 -17.67
C SER A 83 -9.56 11.87 -16.50
N GLN A 84 -9.43 11.20 -15.35
CA GLN A 84 -8.78 11.75 -14.16
C GLN A 84 -7.25 11.78 -14.30
N GLN A 85 -6.64 10.74 -14.88
CA GLN A 85 -5.22 10.71 -15.22
C GLN A 85 -4.85 11.74 -16.29
N ASN A 86 -5.72 11.97 -17.29
CA ASN A 86 -5.52 13.05 -18.25
C ASN A 86 -5.65 14.42 -17.57
N THR A 87 -6.54 14.59 -16.60
CA THR A 87 -6.71 15.88 -15.90
C THR A 87 -5.49 16.22 -15.03
N SER A 88 -4.92 15.25 -14.31
CA SER A 88 -3.69 15.46 -13.52
C SER A 88 -2.48 15.72 -14.41
N LEU A 89 -2.33 14.97 -15.51
CA LEU A 89 -1.26 15.17 -16.49
C LEU A 89 -1.36 16.55 -17.17
N ILE A 90 -2.56 16.97 -17.57
CA ILE A 90 -2.80 18.31 -18.12
C ILE A 90 -2.40 19.38 -17.10
N LYS A 91 -2.76 19.24 -15.82
CA LYS A 91 -2.34 20.18 -14.77
C LYS A 91 -0.81 20.26 -14.64
N ILE A 92 -0.12 19.12 -14.67
CA ILE A 92 1.36 19.07 -14.61
C ILE A 92 1.99 19.76 -15.83
N ILE A 93 1.49 19.47 -17.03
CA ILE A 93 1.99 20.07 -18.27
C ILE A 93 1.75 21.59 -18.26
N MET A 94 0.56 22.03 -17.85
CA MET A 94 0.21 23.45 -17.80
C MET A 94 1.05 24.21 -16.76
N SER A 95 1.33 23.61 -15.61
CA SER A 95 2.23 24.19 -14.60
C SER A 95 3.68 24.32 -15.12
N LYS A 96 4.15 23.37 -15.94
CA LYS A 96 5.48 23.47 -16.59
C LYS A 96 5.51 24.56 -17.67
N ILE A 97 4.43 24.71 -18.43
CA ILE A 97 4.29 25.79 -19.41
C ILE A 97 4.26 27.16 -18.72
N GLU A 98 3.58 27.29 -17.59
CA GLU A 98 3.61 28.50 -16.75
C GLU A 98 5.03 28.89 -16.37
N GLN A 99 5.84 27.93 -15.93
CA GLN A 99 7.25 28.17 -15.61
C GLN A 99 8.07 28.56 -16.84
N GLU A 100 7.82 27.94 -17.99
CA GLU A 100 8.46 28.35 -19.25
C GLU A 100 8.07 29.77 -19.65
N ILE A 101 6.79 30.16 -19.55
CA ILE A 101 6.33 31.53 -19.80
C ILE A 101 7.04 32.51 -18.87
N ILE A 102 7.19 32.19 -17.59
CA ILE A 102 7.94 33.01 -16.62
C ILE A 102 9.41 33.14 -17.05
N ASN A 103 10.04 32.05 -17.49
CA ASN A 103 11.43 32.06 -17.97
C ASN A 103 11.59 32.87 -19.26
N TYR A 104 10.62 32.78 -20.18
CA TYR A 104 10.57 33.60 -21.38
C TYR A 104 10.38 35.07 -21.04
N ASN A 105 9.45 35.42 -20.13
CA ASN A 105 9.27 36.80 -19.67
C ASN A 105 10.53 37.36 -19.01
N LYS A 106 11.25 36.58 -18.20
CA LYS A 106 12.56 36.96 -17.67
C LYS A 106 13.60 37.19 -18.78
N SER A 107 13.60 36.33 -19.79
CA SER A 107 14.53 36.43 -20.93
C SER A 107 14.19 37.61 -21.84
N PHE A 108 12.90 37.88 -22.08
CA PHE A 108 12.39 38.99 -22.87
C PHE A 108 12.57 40.33 -22.15
N ALA A 109 12.48 40.36 -20.82
CA ALA A 109 12.72 41.55 -20.02
C ALA A 109 14.14 42.11 -20.23
N ASN A 110 15.13 41.25 -20.49
CA ASN A 110 16.50 41.66 -20.86
C ASN A 110 16.55 42.49 -22.16
N PHE A 111 15.50 42.42 -22.98
CA PHE A 111 15.35 43.19 -24.22
C PHE A 111 14.28 44.29 -24.10
N GLY A 112 13.70 44.49 -22.91
CA GLY A 112 12.67 45.49 -22.63
C GLY A 112 11.26 45.08 -23.08
N ILE A 113 10.99 43.78 -23.15
CA ILE A 113 9.71 43.23 -23.63
C ILE A 113 9.15 42.28 -22.58
N ILE A 114 7.84 42.28 -22.38
CA ILE A 114 7.15 41.29 -21.54
C ILE A 114 5.94 40.78 -22.32
N LEU A 115 5.67 39.47 -22.30
CA LEU A 115 4.43 38.95 -22.88
C LEU A 115 3.24 39.62 -22.20
N ASN A 116 2.39 40.27 -22.98
CA ASN A 116 1.16 40.81 -22.44
C ASN A 116 0.17 39.66 -22.13
N ALA A 117 -0.92 39.96 -21.44
CA ALA A 117 -1.94 38.96 -21.09
C ALA A 117 -2.52 38.23 -22.32
N MET A 118 -2.53 38.88 -23.49
CA MET A 118 -2.95 38.25 -24.75
C MET A 118 -1.90 37.26 -25.26
N GLY A 119 -0.62 37.58 -25.12
CA GLY A 119 0.48 36.72 -25.54
C GLY A 119 0.62 35.47 -24.68
N GLU A 120 0.43 35.60 -23.37
CA GLU A 120 0.33 34.44 -22.48
C GLU A 120 -0.86 33.55 -22.86
N ARG A 121 -2.04 34.13 -23.12
CA ARG A 121 -3.22 33.39 -23.61
C ARG A 121 -2.95 32.66 -24.92
N CYS A 122 -2.24 33.27 -25.86
CA CYS A 122 -1.85 32.64 -27.12
C CYS A 122 -0.95 31.41 -26.89
N ILE A 123 -0.02 31.48 -25.94
CA ILE A 123 0.80 30.32 -25.54
C ILE A 123 -0.07 29.24 -24.90
N TYR A 124 -0.97 29.61 -23.99
CA TYR A 124 -1.90 28.65 -23.38
C TYR A 124 -2.79 27.95 -24.41
N TYR A 125 -3.38 28.68 -25.35
CA TYR A 125 -4.22 28.09 -26.40
C TYR A 125 -3.41 27.20 -27.33
N TYR A 126 -2.18 27.58 -27.67
CA TYR A 126 -1.28 26.73 -28.42
C TYR A 126 -0.98 25.43 -27.67
N SER A 127 -0.63 25.52 -26.39
CA SER A 127 -0.36 24.36 -25.55
C SER A 127 -1.56 23.43 -25.42
N MET A 128 -2.76 23.99 -25.17
CA MET A 128 -4.01 23.23 -25.15
C MET A 128 -4.29 22.55 -26.49
N LEU A 129 -4.01 23.21 -27.61
CA LEU A 129 -4.15 22.63 -28.95
C LEU A 129 -3.16 21.47 -29.17
N ILE A 130 -1.91 21.59 -28.73
CA ILE A 130 -0.91 20.52 -28.84
C ILE A 130 -1.27 19.34 -27.93
N ILE A 131 -1.65 19.58 -26.68
CA ILE A 131 -2.16 18.56 -25.75
C ILE A 131 -3.38 17.85 -26.35
N TRP A 132 -4.33 18.61 -26.89
CA TRP A 132 -5.51 18.06 -27.56
C TRP A 132 -5.11 17.23 -28.77
N ARG A 133 -4.15 17.67 -29.59
CA ARG A 133 -3.62 16.90 -30.73
C ARG A 133 -2.97 15.60 -30.30
N PHE A 134 -2.14 15.59 -29.25
CA PHE A 134 -1.57 14.35 -28.72
C PHE A 134 -2.66 13.43 -28.16
N THR A 135 -3.64 13.98 -27.45
CA THR A 135 -4.79 13.23 -26.92
C THR A 135 -5.64 12.64 -28.04
N CYS A 136 -5.92 13.40 -29.09
CA CYS A 136 -6.66 12.97 -30.28
C CYS A 136 -5.85 12.00 -31.13
N PHE A 137 -4.53 12.15 -31.23
CA PHE A 137 -3.66 11.20 -31.89
C PHE A 137 -3.60 9.89 -31.10
N LYS A 138 -3.52 9.94 -29.77
CA LYS A 138 -3.58 8.77 -28.88
C LYS A 138 -4.94 8.08 -28.95
N LYS A 139 -6.04 8.83 -28.88
CA LYS A 139 -7.40 8.31 -29.14
C LYS A 139 -7.52 7.77 -30.56
N GLY A 140 -6.95 8.44 -31.55
CA GLY A 140 -6.92 8.02 -32.96
C GLY A 140 -6.10 6.76 -33.19
N LYS A 141 -5.01 6.57 -32.45
CA LYS A 141 -4.15 5.38 -32.46
C LYS A 141 -4.80 4.22 -31.70
N GLY A 142 -5.48 4.48 -30.58
CA GLY A 142 -6.36 3.52 -29.91
C GLY A 142 -7.61 3.17 -30.73
N VAL A 143 -8.09 4.11 -31.56
CA VAL A 143 -9.09 3.84 -32.61
C VAL A 143 -8.48 3.01 -33.73
N GLN A 144 -7.21 3.22 -34.11
CA GLN A 144 -6.45 2.35 -35.04
C GLN A 144 -6.24 0.93 -34.48
N GLU A 145 -6.02 0.76 -33.18
CA GLU A 145 -5.92 -0.56 -32.54
C GLU A 145 -7.28 -1.25 -32.38
N SER A 146 -8.37 -0.49 -32.21
CA SER A 146 -9.75 -1.00 -32.33
C SER A 146 -10.23 -1.13 -33.78
N THR A 147 -9.42 -0.75 -34.77
CA THR A 147 -9.73 -0.91 -36.22
C THR A 147 -9.70 -2.37 -36.65
N LYS A 148 -9.11 -3.29 -35.88
CA LYS A 148 -9.29 -4.75 -36.09
C LYS A 148 -10.75 -5.21 -35.98
N LYS A 149 -11.62 -4.47 -35.28
CA LYS A 149 -13.08 -4.70 -35.24
C LYS A 149 -13.83 -3.97 -36.35
N PHE A 150 -13.20 -2.97 -36.98
CA PHE A 150 -13.79 -2.09 -38.01
C PHE A 150 -13.38 -2.50 -39.43
N GLU A 151 -12.31 -3.27 -39.59
CA GLU A 151 -11.84 -3.84 -40.86
C GLU A 151 -12.85 -4.80 -41.48
N SER A 152 -13.49 -5.68 -40.69
CA SER A 152 -14.53 -6.57 -41.20
C SER A 152 -15.77 -5.81 -41.69
N LEU A 153 -16.13 -4.72 -41.00
CA LEU A 153 -17.29 -3.89 -41.36
C LEU A 153 -17.03 -3.09 -42.64
N LYS A 154 -15.82 -2.52 -42.79
CA LYS A 154 -15.36 -1.87 -44.03
C LYS A 154 -15.23 -2.87 -45.17
N GLN A 155 -14.72 -4.07 -44.90
CA GLN A 155 -14.56 -5.10 -45.90
C GLN A 155 -15.92 -5.60 -46.40
N ASN A 156 -16.90 -5.80 -45.52
CA ASN A 156 -18.27 -6.14 -45.91
C ASN A 156 -18.97 -5.00 -46.67
N GLN A 157 -18.78 -3.74 -46.27
CA GLN A 157 -19.31 -2.60 -47.01
C GLN A 157 -18.65 -2.43 -48.39
N LEU A 158 -17.35 -2.69 -48.49
CA LEU A 158 -16.60 -2.66 -49.75
C LEU A 158 -17.01 -3.81 -50.67
N LEU A 159 -17.15 -5.03 -50.13
CA LEU A 159 -17.64 -6.19 -50.88
C LEU A 159 -19.06 -5.96 -51.36
N LYS A 160 -19.94 -5.40 -50.52
CA LYS A 160 -21.29 -4.96 -50.89
C LYS A 160 -21.25 -3.95 -52.03
N PHE A 161 -20.46 -2.88 -51.89
CA PHE A 161 -20.29 -1.87 -52.93
C PHE A 161 -19.77 -2.43 -54.26
N ILE A 162 -18.79 -3.34 -54.22
CA ILE A 162 -18.25 -4.01 -55.41
C ILE A 162 -19.32 -4.91 -56.05
N ALA A 163 -20.09 -5.65 -55.25
CA ALA A 163 -21.16 -6.50 -55.73
C ALA A 163 -22.29 -5.67 -56.36
N ASP A 164 -22.66 -4.54 -55.75
CA ASP A 164 -23.67 -3.60 -56.24
C ASP A 164 -23.25 -3.00 -57.60
N ILE A 165 -22.01 -2.53 -57.73
CA ILE A 165 -21.46 -2.02 -59.01
C ILE A 165 -21.47 -3.09 -60.09
N LYS A 166 -21.12 -4.34 -59.72
CA LYS A 166 -21.05 -5.47 -60.66
C LYS A 166 -22.40 -6.14 -60.90
N GLN A 167 -23.47 -5.69 -60.24
CA GLN A 167 -24.78 -6.36 -60.21
C GLN A 167 -24.67 -7.86 -59.90
N ASN A 168 -23.72 -8.24 -59.04
CA ASN A 168 -23.43 -9.63 -58.69
C ASN A 168 -24.39 -10.14 -57.61
N LYS A 169 -25.56 -10.57 -58.06
CA LYS A 169 -26.69 -11.04 -57.23
C LYS A 169 -26.30 -12.13 -56.22
N THR A 170 -25.50 -13.09 -56.65
CA THR A 170 -25.02 -14.20 -55.81
C THR A 170 -24.21 -13.71 -54.62
N GLU A 171 -23.33 -12.73 -54.83
CA GLU A 171 -22.48 -12.18 -53.77
C GLU A 171 -23.27 -11.33 -52.77
N GLN A 172 -24.25 -10.57 -53.24
CA GLN A 172 -25.17 -9.83 -52.37
C GLN A 172 -25.95 -10.77 -51.43
N SER A 173 -26.40 -11.93 -51.93
CA SER A 173 -27.09 -12.95 -51.12
C SER A 173 -26.19 -13.54 -50.04
N LYS A 174 -24.90 -13.78 -50.34
CA LYS A 174 -23.93 -14.25 -49.33
C LYS A 174 -23.72 -13.22 -48.22
N LEU A 175 -23.45 -11.97 -48.59
CA LEU A 175 -23.23 -10.88 -47.63
C LEU A 175 -24.44 -10.65 -46.71
N LYS A 176 -25.67 -10.84 -47.23
CA LYS A 176 -26.90 -10.73 -46.43
C LYS A 176 -27.04 -11.88 -45.44
N ALA A 177 -26.69 -13.10 -45.82
CA ALA A 177 -26.69 -14.25 -44.92
C ALA A 177 -25.68 -14.05 -43.75
N GLU A 178 -24.49 -13.56 -44.06
CA GLU A 178 -23.47 -13.19 -43.06
C GLU A 178 -23.98 -12.11 -42.10
N ALA A 179 -24.52 -11.01 -42.65
CA ALA A 179 -25.05 -9.91 -41.85
C ALA A 179 -26.20 -10.37 -40.95
N PHE A 180 -27.09 -11.21 -41.47
CA PHE A 180 -28.21 -11.77 -40.71
C PHE A 180 -27.74 -12.55 -39.49
N ILE A 181 -26.78 -13.47 -39.63
CA ILE A 181 -26.28 -14.26 -38.49
C ILE A 181 -25.49 -13.40 -37.51
N CYS A 182 -24.70 -12.45 -37.99
CA CYS A 182 -23.99 -11.53 -37.11
C CYS A 182 -24.96 -10.70 -36.25
N ASN A 183 -26.04 -10.20 -36.85
CA ASN A 183 -27.07 -9.44 -36.16
C ASN A 183 -27.84 -10.32 -35.18
N LEU A 184 -28.26 -11.54 -35.60
CA LEU A 184 -28.89 -12.52 -34.72
C LEU A 184 -28.05 -12.77 -33.48
N TYR A 185 -26.77 -13.10 -33.68
CA TYR A 185 -25.83 -13.44 -32.62
C TYR A 185 -25.68 -12.30 -31.61
N ARG A 186 -25.49 -11.08 -32.11
CA ARG A 186 -25.38 -9.87 -31.28
C ARG A 186 -26.66 -9.58 -30.52
N SER A 187 -27.82 -9.68 -31.17
CA SER A 187 -29.13 -9.46 -30.56
C SER A 187 -29.41 -10.46 -29.44
N CYS A 188 -29.08 -11.75 -29.63
CA CYS A 188 -29.18 -12.76 -28.58
C CYS A 188 -28.32 -12.44 -27.36
N ILE A 189 -27.07 -12.01 -27.57
CA ILE A 189 -26.18 -11.61 -26.47
C ILE A 189 -26.76 -10.40 -25.72
N GLN A 190 -27.22 -9.36 -26.44
CA GLN A 190 -27.80 -8.17 -25.83
C GLN A 190 -29.09 -8.49 -25.05
N GLN A 191 -29.91 -9.39 -25.59
CA GLN A 191 -31.10 -9.87 -24.91
C GLN A 191 -30.76 -10.66 -23.64
N PHE A 192 -29.76 -11.54 -23.71
CA PHE A 192 -29.28 -12.28 -22.54
C PHE A 192 -28.91 -11.33 -21.39
N TYR A 193 -28.16 -10.25 -21.65
CA TYR A 193 -27.85 -9.25 -20.62
C TYR A 193 -29.12 -8.62 -20.02
N ARG A 194 -30.09 -8.22 -20.87
CA ARG A 194 -31.34 -7.61 -20.41
C ARG A 194 -32.18 -8.55 -19.53
N GLU A 195 -32.34 -9.80 -19.95
CA GLU A 195 -33.16 -10.79 -19.23
C GLU A 195 -32.52 -11.25 -17.92
N ASN A 196 -31.19 -11.29 -17.87
CA ASN A 196 -30.45 -11.79 -16.71
C ASN A 196 -30.05 -10.68 -15.73
N GLN A 197 -30.34 -9.41 -16.05
CA GLN A 197 -29.93 -8.25 -15.26
C GLN A 197 -30.39 -8.33 -13.80
N ALA A 198 -31.67 -8.68 -13.56
CA ALA A 198 -32.23 -8.73 -12.21
C ALA A 198 -31.69 -9.90 -11.39
N ALA A 199 -31.56 -11.09 -11.99
CA ALA A 199 -31.01 -12.27 -11.35
C ALA A 199 -29.54 -12.06 -10.97
N PHE A 200 -28.75 -11.45 -11.87
CA PHE A 200 -27.35 -11.13 -11.63
C PHE A 200 -27.17 -10.18 -10.43
N CYS A 201 -27.97 -9.12 -10.36
CA CYS A 201 -27.97 -8.20 -9.22
C CYS A 201 -28.33 -8.91 -7.91
N ALA A 202 -29.30 -9.83 -7.93
CA ALA A 202 -29.68 -10.59 -6.74
C ALA A 202 -28.56 -11.54 -6.29
N ASP A 203 -27.91 -12.24 -7.22
CA ASP A 203 -26.80 -13.16 -6.93
C ASP A 203 -25.63 -12.42 -6.28
N ILE A 204 -25.22 -11.25 -6.80
CA ILE A 204 -24.16 -10.44 -6.18
C ILE A 204 -24.58 -9.97 -4.77
N LYS A 205 -25.79 -9.45 -4.61
CA LYS A 205 -26.27 -8.99 -3.29
C LYS A 205 -26.27 -10.12 -2.25
N ASN A 206 -26.61 -11.33 -2.65
CA ASN A 206 -26.57 -12.52 -1.79
C ASN A 206 -25.14 -12.95 -1.39
N LYS A 207 -24.10 -12.45 -2.09
CA LYS A 207 -22.69 -12.65 -1.73
C LYS A 207 -22.19 -11.63 -0.71
N ASN A 208 -22.91 -10.53 -0.48
CA ASN A 208 -22.59 -9.53 0.55
C ASN A 208 -22.92 -10.06 1.95
N LYS A 209 -22.03 -10.89 2.51
CA LYS A 209 -22.30 -11.63 3.76
C LYS A 209 -21.59 -11.09 4.99
N MET A 210 -20.64 -10.18 4.83
CA MET A 210 -19.71 -9.85 5.90
C MET A 210 -19.33 -8.38 5.89
N THR A 211 -19.48 -7.74 7.04
CA THR A 211 -18.99 -6.39 7.30
C THR A 211 -17.52 -6.39 7.71
N ASN A 212 -16.82 -5.26 7.59
CA ASN A 212 -15.45 -5.09 8.10
C ASN A 212 -15.30 -5.54 9.57
N THR A 213 -16.27 -5.22 10.42
CA THR A 213 -16.24 -5.62 11.84
C THR A 213 -16.22 -7.14 12.01
N GLU A 214 -17.07 -7.86 11.25
CA GLU A 214 -17.16 -9.31 11.29
C GLU A 214 -15.92 -9.97 10.68
N LEU A 215 -15.39 -9.39 9.59
CA LEU A 215 -14.15 -9.84 8.96
C LEU A 215 -12.98 -9.73 9.93
N ILE A 216 -12.79 -8.58 10.59
CA ILE A 216 -11.71 -8.40 11.57
C ILE A 216 -11.86 -9.38 12.73
N LYS A 217 -13.08 -9.62 13.24
CA LYS A 217 -13.31 -10.63 14.28
C LYS A 217 -12.92 -12.03 13.83
N LEU A 218 -13.28 -12.41 12.60
CA LEU A 218 -12.93 -13.71 12.03
C LEU A 218 -11.43 -13.86 11.84
N LEU A 219 -10.75 -12.82 11.33
CA LEU A 219 -9.31 -12.81 11.13
C LEU A 219 -8.56 -12.85 12.46
N ASP A 220 -8.96 -12.05 13.45
CA ASP A 220 -8.41 -12.10 14.80
C ASP A 220 -8.47 -13.51 15.38
N LYS A 221 -9.63 -14.16 15.26
CA LYS A 221 -9.79 -15.53 15.74
C LYS A 221 -8.87 -16.48 14.98
N SER A 222 -8.90 -16.46 13.64
CA SER A 222 -8.15 -17.43 12.83
C SER A 222 -6.63 -17.22 12.81
N ILE A 223 -6.15 -15.99 12.95
CA ILE A 223 -4.72 -15.62 12.85
C ILE A 223 -4.07 -15.54 14.22
N LEU A 224 -4.77 -14.96 15.22
CA LEU A 224 -4.17 -14.72 16.53
C LEU A 224 -4.52 -15.80 17.56
N GLU A 225 -5.75 -16.33 17.55
CA GLU A 225 -6.22 -17.29 18.54
C GLU A 225 -6.00 -18.75 18.10
N ASP A 226 -6.54 -19.13 16.93
CA ASP A 226 -6.59 -20.52 16.46
C ASP A 226 -5.22 -20.99 15.90
N TYR A 227 -4.35 -20.08 15.46
CA TYR A 227 -3.03 -20.41 14.86
C TYR A 227 -2.18 -21.33 15.74
N GLN A 228 -2.32 -21.22 17.07
CA GLN A 228 -1.51 -21.94 18.03
C GLN A 228 -2.13 -23.27 18.49
N GLU A 229 -3.44 -23.47 18.29
CA GLU A 229 -4.12 -24.73 18.67
C GLU A 229 -3.98 -25.80 17.57
N ASP A 230 -3.58 -25.41 16.34
CA ASP A 230 -3.52 -26.28 15.16
C ASP A 230 -2.23 -26.11 14.34
N ILE A 231 -1.08 -26.19 15.02
CA ILE A 231 0.29 -26.04 14.45
C ILE A 231 0.52 -26.94 13.21
N ASN A 232 -0.25 -28.03 13.06
CA ASN A 232 -0.13 -28.96 11.94
C ASN A 232 -0.91 -28.54 10.68
N LEU A 233 -1.83 -27.56 10.76
CA LEU A 233 -2.67 -27.10 9.65
C LEU A 233 -2.28 -25.74 9.08
N LYS A 234 -1.21 -25.09 9.61
CA LYS A 234 -0.72 -23.73 9.32
C LYS A 234 -1.38 -23.05 8.10
N LYS A 235 -2.56 -22.46 8.33
CA LYS A 235 -3.29 -21.71 7.30
C LYS A 235 -2.56 -20.42 6.92
N TYR A 236 -1.78 -19.87 7.85
CA TYR A 236 -1.00 -18.65 7.68
C TYR A 236 0.47 -18.89 8.05
N THR A 237 1.36 -18.22 7.34
CA THR A 237 2.80 -18.19 7.59
C THR A 237 3.16 -17.20 8.70
N ASP A 238 4.34 -17.32 9.29
CA ASP A 238 4.82 -16.39 10.32
C ASP A 238 4.90 -14.96 9.75
N GLU A 239 5.31 -14.80 8.49
CA GLU A 239 5.33 -13.51 7.80
C GLU A 239 3.94 -12.88 7.68
N GLN A 240 2.91 -13.69 7.37
CA GLN A 240 1.53 -13.22 7.28
C GLN A 240 0.96 -12.80 8.63
N ILE A 241 1.35 -13.49 9.71
CA ILE A 241 0.93 -13.13 11.07
C ILE A 241 1.58 -11.82 11.49
N VAL A 242 2.89 -11.66 11.22
CA VAL A 242 3.59 -10.39 11.47
C VAL A 242 2.96 -9.26 10.65
N GLU A 243 2.70 -9.47 9.35
CA GLU A 243 2.02 -8.48 8.51
C GLU A 243 0.65 -8.10 9.06
N TYR A 244 -0.17 -9.07 9.49
CA TYR A 244 -1.47 -8.80 10.10
C TYR A 244 -1.37 -7.96 11.38
N ILE A 245 -0.30 -8.13 12.15
CA ILE A 245 -0.07 -7.39 13.41
C ILE A 245 0.46 -5.99 13.13
N THR A 246 1.45 -5.85 12.25
CA THR A 246 2.14 -4.57 12.02
C THR A 246 1.47 -3.70 10.96
N ASP A 247 0.76 -4.31 10.00
CA ASP A 247 0.05 -3.64 8.89
C ASP A 247 -1.27 -4.37 8.56
N GLN A 248 -2.18 -4.34 9.53
CA GLN A 248 -3.47 -5.02 9.44
C GLN A 248 -4.31 -4.53 8.24
N THR A 249 -4.19 -3.24 7.87
CA THR A 249 -4.91 -2.67 6.73
C THR A 249 -4.51 -3.32 5.43
N LYS A 250 -3.21 -3.38 5.14
CA LYS A 250 -2.70 -4.02 3.92
C LYS A 250 -3.08 -5.49 3.85
N PHE A 251 -2.97 -6.21 4.97
CA PHE A 251 -3.39 -7.62 5.04
C PHE A 251 -4.87 -7.79 4.68
N ILE A 252 -5.76 -6.98 5.29
CA ILE A 252 -7.20 -7.04 5.04
C ILE A 252 -7.51 -6.68 3.59
N GLU A 253 -6.89 -5.66 3.02
CA GLU A 253 -7.10 -5.28 1.62
C GLU A 253 -6.74 -6.41 0.65
N ASN A 254 -5.62 -7.09 0.90
CA ASN A 254 -5.21 -8.27 0.12
C ASN A 254 -6.18 -9.44 0.29
N TYR A 255 -6.62 -9.70 1.52
CA TYR A 255 -7.60 -10.76 1.80
C TYR A 255 -8.92 -10.49 1.07
N VAL A 256 -9.46 -9.28 1.20
CA VAL A 256 -10.72 -8.88 0.53
C VAL A 256 -10.58 -8.97 -0.98
N LYS A 257 -9.46 -8.52 -1.55
CA LYS A 257 -9.20 -8.65 -2.99
C LYS A 257 -9.35 -10.10 -3.45
N ASN A 258 -8.69 -11.04 -2.76
CA ASN A 258 -8.76 -12.46 -3.11
C ASN A 258 -10.18 -13.04 -2.99
N GLU A 259 -10.97 -12.60 -2.01
CA GLU A 259 -12.37 -13.03 -1.87
C GLU A 259 -13.28 -12.46 -2.96
N ILE A 260 -13.08 -11.19 -3.34
CA ILE A 260 -13.81 -10.57 -4.46
C ILE A 260 -13.46 -11.27 -5.78
N ASP A 261 -12.18 -11.57 -6.03
CA ASP A 261 -11.73 -12.27 -7.23
C ASP A 261 -12.38 -13.68 -7.33
N LYS A 262 -12.56 -14.38 -6.21
CA LYS A 262 -13.28 -15.67 -6.17
C LYS A 262 -14.77 -15.51 -6.49
N ILE A 263 -15.43 -14.51 -5.91
CA ILE A 263 -16.85 -14.23 -6.19
C ILE A 263 -17.01 -13.90 -7.68
N GLU A 264 -16.12 -13.08 -8.24
CA GLU A 264 -16.13 -12.70 -9.65
C GLU A 264 -15.97 -13.93 -10.56
N ALA A 265 -15.01 -14.81 -10.25
CA ALA A 265 -14.79 -16.04 -11.00
C ALA A 265 -16.00 -16.99 -10.96
N GLU A 266 -16.62 -17.17 -9.78
CA GLU A 266 -17.81 -18.01 -9.61
C GLU A 266 -19.01 -17.49 -10.42
N ILE A 267 -19.29 -16.18 -10.32
CA ILE A 267 -20.40 -15.55 -11.04
C ILE A 267 -20.13 -15.58 -12.55
N LYS A 268 -18.90 -15.32 -12.97
CA LYS A 268 -18.52 -15.36 -14.38
C LYS A 268 -18.77 -16.73 -14.98
N ASP A 269 -18.30 -17.80 -14.34
CA ASP A 269 -18.51 -19.17 -14.82
C ASP A 269 -20.00 -19.53 -14.92
N GLN A 270 -20.79 -19.19 -13.89
CA GLN A 270 -22.23 -19.43 -13.89
C GLN A 270 -22.94 -18.78 -15.08
N TYR A 271 -22.69 -17.48 -15.32
CA TYR A 271 -23.39 -16.73 -16.37
C TYR A 271 -22.81 -16.98 -17.77
N GLU A 272 -21.51 -17.28 -17.90
CA GLU A 272 -20.93 -17.75 -19.17
C GLU A 272 -21.56 -19.07 -19.61
N ASN A 273 -21.68 -20.04 -18.71
CA ASN A 273 -22.29 -21.32 -19.02
C ASN A 273 -23.77 -21.17 -19.40
N LYS A 274 -24.49 -20.26 -18.74
CA LYS A 274 -25.89 -19.93 -19.09
C LYS A 274 -25.99 -19.27 -20.47
N LEU A 275 -25.11 -18.30 -20.78
CA LEU A 275 -25.06 -17.64 -22.09
C LEU A 275 -24.79 -18.64 -23.22
N ARG A 276 -23.78 -19.51 -23.06
CA ARG A 276 -23.41 -20.51 -24.06
C ARG A 276 -24.58 -21.46 -24.35
N LYS A 277 -25.26 -21.96 -23.31
CA LYS A 277 -26.44 -22.83 -23.47
C LYS A 277 -27.58 -22.14 -24.21
N SER A 278 -27.92 -20.89 -23.84
CA SER A 278 -28.98 -20.12 -24.50
C SER A 278 -28.66 -19.82 -25.97
N LEU A 279 -27.43 -19.39 -26.28
CA LEU A 279 -27.01 -19.12 -27.66
C LEU A 279 -27.04 -20.37 -28.52
N LEU A 280 -26.51 -21.49 -28.02
CA LEU A 280 -26.46 -22.75 -28.76
C LEU A 280 -27.88 -23.22 -29.11
N ALA A 281 -28.80 -23.20 -28.14
CA ALA A 281 -30.19 -23.61 -28.36
C ALA A 281 -30.90 -22.78 -29.44
N ILE A 282 -30.65 -21.46 -29.49
CA ILE A 282 -31.23 -20.59 -30.53
C ILE A 282 -30.61 -20.87 -31.90
N LEU A 283 -29.28 -20.94 -31.98
CA LEU A 283 -28.59 -21.16 -33.26
C LEU A 283 -28.89 -22.54 -33.85
N GLU A 284 -29.08 -23.58 -33.02
CA GLU A 284 -29.47 -24.92 -33.47
C GLU A 284 -30.89 -24.95 -34.04
N LYS A 285 -31.85 -24.24 -33.41
CA LYS A 285 -33.20 -24.07 -33.96
C LYS A 285 -33.17 -23.37 -35.32
N VAL A 286 -32.43 -22.26 -35.43
CA VAL A 286 -32.26 -21.55 -36.71
C VAL A 286 -31.58 -22.44 -37.74
N ASN A 287 -30.56 -23.22 -37.36
CA ASN A 287 -29.90 -24.15 -38.25
C ASN A 287 -30.87 -25.23 -38.77
N SER A 288 -31.73 -25.79 -37.91
CA SER A 288 -32.78 -26.71 -38.35
C SER A 288 -33.70 -26.06 -39.40
N ASN A 289 -34.11 -24.81 -39.19
CA ASN A 289 -34.96 -24.07 -40.13
C ASN A 289 -34.22 -23.79 -41.45
N VAL A 290 -32.92 -23.51 -41.41
CA VAL A 290 -32.09 -23.35 -42.61
C VAL A 290 -31.96 -24.65 -43.39
N GLN A 291 -31.81 -25.80 -42.72
CA GLN A 291 -31.75 -27.09 -43.42
C GLN A 291 -33.07 -27.40 -44.17
N ILE A 292 -34.22 -27.07 -43.57
CA ILE A 292 -35.52 -27.19 -44.25
C ILE A 292 -35.54 -26.30 -45.49
N LEU A 293 -35.18 -25.02 -45.37
CA LEU A 293 -35.14 -24.10 -46.50
C LEU A 293 -34.22 -24.62 -47.62
N ARG A 294 -33.04 -25.14 -47.27
CA ARG A 294 -32.07 -25.70 -48.22
C ARG A 294 -32.60 -26.89 -49.02
N GLN A 295 -33.36 -27.78 -48.39
CA GLN A 295 -33.95 -28.93 -49.10
C GLN A 295 -34.82 -28.50 -50.30
N TYR A 296 -35.49 -27.35 -50.19
CA TYR A 296 -36.31 -26.80 -51.26
C TYR A 296 -35.53 -25.97 -52.28
N THR A 297 -34.44 -25.30 -51.87
CA THR A 297 -33.66 -24.43 -52.75
C THR A 297 -32.57 -25.15 -53.52
N ASP A 298 -32.00 -26.22 -52.97
CA ASP A 298 -30.89 -26.94 -53.60
C ASP A 298 -31.32 -27.68 -54.89
N LEU A 299 -32.63 -27.90 -55.07
CA LEU A 299 -33.23 -28.53 -56.26
C LEU A 299 -33.57 -27.53 -57.37
N GLN A 300 -33.46 -26.21 -57.13
CA GLN A 300 -33.87 -25.17 -58.07
C GLN A 300 -32.69 -24.74 -58.96
N ASN A 301 -32.58 -25.34 -60.14
CA ASN A 301 -31.60 -24.94 -61.15
C ASN A 301 -32.27 -24.90 -62.54
N PRO A 302 -32.41 -23.73 -63.20
CA PRO A 302 -31.85 -22.41 -62.83
C PRO A 302 -32.59 -21.71 -61.67
N PRO A 303 -31.99 -20.66 -61.07
CA PRO A 303 -32.61 -19.91 -59.97
C PRO A 303 -33.91 -19.21 -60.40
N ILE A 304 -34.94 -19.33 -59.56
CA ILE A 304 -36.28 -18.75 -59.78
C ILE A 304 -36.25 -17.24 -59.50
N LYS A 305 -36.94 -16.45 -60.33
CA LYS A 305 -37.02 -14.99 -60.10
C LYS A 305 -37.96 -14.69 -58.93
N SER A 306 -37.65 -13.65 -58.15
CA SER A 306 -38.42 -13.27 -56.95
C SER A 306 -39.93 -13.16 -57.20
N LYS A 307 -40.35 -12.54 -58.30
CA LYS A 307 -41.76 -12.40 -58.69
C LYS A 307 -42.48 -13.72 -58.99
N GLU A 308 -41.77 -14.77 -59.37
CA GLU A 308 -42.34 -16.10 -59.71
C GLU A 308 -42.76 -16.89 -58.46
N TYR A 309 -42.29 -16.50 -57.26
CA TYR A 309 -42.75 -17.04 -55.98
C TYR A 309 -44.14 -16.58 -55.56
N PHE A 310 -44.68 -15.53 -56.20
CA PHE A 310 -45.95 -14.90 -55.82
C PHE A 310 -46.98 -15.03 -56.94
N PHE A 311 -48.25 -15.12 -56.57
CA PHE A 311 -49.37 -15.00 -57.50
C PHE A 311 -49.48 -13.54 -57.97
N LEU A 312 -49.47 -13.32 -59.29
CA LEU A 312 -49.55 -11.99 -59.90
C LEU A 312 -51.01 -11.68 -60.28
N ASN A 313 -51.56 -10.58 -59.76
CA ASN A 313 -52.78 -9.97 -60.31
C ASN A 313 -52.37 -8.97 -61.39
N ASP A 314 -53.05 -8.97 -62.53
CA ASP A 314 -52.74 -8.12 -63.71
C ASP A 314 -52.70 -6.60 -63.44
N ASN A 315 -53.19 -6.15 -62.27
CA ASN A 315 -53.21 -4.75 -61.86
C ASN A 315 -52.02 -4.29 -60.99
N ASP A 316 -51.13 -5.19 -60.54
CA ASP A 316 -50.00 -4.86 -59.67
C ASP A 316 -48.72 -4.57 -60.48
N ASN A 317 -48.54 -3.32 -60.92
CA ASN A 317 -47.35 -2.89 -61.66
C ASN A 317 -46.19 -2.55 -60.69
N LYS A 318 -45.63 -3.56 -60.01
CA LYS A 318 -44.54 -3.40 -59.04
C LYS A 318 -43.19 -3.80 -59.64
N ASN A 319 -42.11 -3.15 -59.20
CA ASN A 319 -40.75 -3.46 -59.66
C ASN A 319 -40.21 -4.75 -59.02
N ASP A 320 -39.19 -5.36 -59.64
CA ASP A 320 -38.58 -6.61 -59.15
C ASP A 320 -38.02 -6.47 -57.71
N GLU A 321 -37.52 -5.29 -57.36
CA GLU A 321 -36.97 -4.93 -56.04
C GLU A 321 -37.99 -5.08 -54.89
N PHE A 322 -39.26 -4.74 -55.16
CA PHE A 322 -40.35 -4.94 -54.21
C PHE A 322 -40.58 -6.42 -53.90
N TYR A 323 -40.62 -7.28 -54.93
CA TYR A 323 -40.83 -8.72 -54.75
C TYR A 323 -39.66 -9.38 -54.03
N GLU A 324 -38.43 -8.92 -54.25
CA GLU A 324 -37.23 -9.37 -53.53
C GLU A 324 -37.29 -9.02 -52.04
N SER A 325 -37.77 -7.82 -51.70
CA SER A 325 -38.01 -7.41 -50.32
C SER A 325 -39.04 -8.32 -49.64
N LYS A 326 -40.16 -8.63 -50.32
CA LYS A 326 -41.18 -9.53 -49.78
C LYS A 326 -40.73 -10.98 -49.65
N LEU A 327 -39.93 -11.47 -50.58
CA LEU A 327 -39.33 -12.79 -50.50
C LEU A 327 -38.38 -12.88 -49.30
N PHE A 328 -37.58 -11.85 -49.06
CA PHE A 328 -36.73 -11.80 -47.87
C PHE A 328 -37.54 -11.84 -46.58
N GLU A 329 -38.59 -11.02 -46.47
CA GLU A 329 -39.47 -11.03 -45.30
C GLU A 329 -40.05 -12.43 -45.02
N LEU A 330 -40.48 -13.17 -46.05
CA LEU A 330 -40.95 -14.55 -45.93
C LEU A 330 -39.85 -15.50 -45.44
N ILE A 331 -38.64 -15.39 -46.00
CA ILE A 331 -37.49 -16.20 -45.56
C ILE A 331 -37.19 -15.94 -44.09
N ILE A 332 -37.17 -14.68 -43.66
CA ILE A 332 -37.01 -14.33 -42.25
C ILE A 332 -38.10 -14.99 -41.40
N GLN A 333 -39.37 -14.92 -41.81
CA GLN A 333 -40.47 -15.58 -41.08
C GLN A 333 -40.28 -17.11 -40.95
N CYS A 334 -39.82 -17.78 -42.00
CA CYS A 334 -39.47 -19.20 -41.96
C CYS A 334 -38.33 -19.48 -40.99
N LEU A 335 -37.26 -18.68 -41.02
CA LEU A 335 -36.14 -18.82 -40.09
C LEU A 335 -36.57 -18.61 -38.63
N LEU A 336 -37.57 -17.77 -38.38
CA LEU A 336 -38.13 -17.55 -37.04
C LEU A 336 -39.20 -18.57 -36.64
N GLY A 337 -39.82 -19.26 -37.59
CA GLY A 337 -41.01 -20.09 -37.37
C GLY A 337 -42.21 -19.28 -36.87
N VAL A 338 -42.35 -18.01 -37.29
CA VAL A 338 -43.45 -17.11 -36.88
C VAL A 338 -44.06 -16.41 -38.08
N SER A 339 -45.39 -16.50 -38.20
CA SER A 339 -46.17 -15.74 -39.18
C SER A 339 -46.51 -14.36 -38.63
N GLN A 340 -45.93 -13.31 -39.20
CA GLN A 340 -46.41 -11.95 -38.98
C GLN A 340 -47.54 -11.70 -40.00
N GLN A 341 -48.78 -11.67 -39.53
CA GLN A 341 -50.02 -11.30 -40.23
C GLN A 341 -49.96 -11.28 -41.77
N MET A 342 -50.51 -12.34 -42.37
CA MET A 342 -51.02 -12.47 -43.75
C MET A 342 -50.50 -11.40 -44.72
N ASN A 343 -49.37 -11.68 -45.38
CA ASN A 343 -49.00 -10.98 -46.60
C ASN A 343 -50.24 -10.92 -47.52
N LYS A 344 -50.58 -9.72 -48.03
CA LYS A 344 -51.61 -9.52 -49.07
C LYS A 344 -51.35 -10.31 -50.37
N PHE A 345 -50.23 -11.04 -50.44
CA PHE A 345 -49.77 -11.78 -51.60
C PHE A 345 -49.94 -13.28 -51.34
N GLN A 346 -50.66 -13.95 -52.23
CA GLN A 346 -50.73 -15.41 -52.25
C GLN A 346 -49.43 -15.95 -52.86
N ILE A 347 -48.83 -16.94 -52.20
CA ILE A 347 -47.68 -17.68 -52.74
C ILE A 347 -48.18 -18.58 -53.87
N SER A 348 -47.40 -18.74 -54.94
CA SER A 348 -47.79 -19.65 -56.01
C SER A 348 -47.88 -21.09 -55.50
N LYS A 349 -48.86 -21.87 -56.00
CA LYS A 349 -49.11 -23.24 -55.53
C LYS A 349 -47.88 -24.15 -55.63
N GLU A 350 -47.01 -23.90 -56.61
CA GLU A 350 -45.77 -24.67 -56.83
C GLU A 350 -44.70 -24.43 -55.75
N HIS A 351 -44.82 -23.35 -54.99
CA HIS A 351 -43.83 -22.92 -54.00
C HIS A 351 -44.40 -22.78 -52.58
N GLU A 352 -45.68 -23.09 -52.39
CA GLU A 352 -46.39 -22.95 -51.11
C GLU A 352 -45.74 -23.79 -50.00
N GLU A 353 -45.35 -25.04 -50.30
CA GLU A 353 -44.69 -25.95 -49.34
C GLU A 353 -43.41 -25.35 -48.72
N ILE A 354 -42.65 -24.55 -49.48
CA ILE A 354 -41.39 -23.95 -49.02
C ILE A 354 -41.63 -23.03 -47.82
N PHE A 355 -42.75 -22.31 -47.83
CA PHE A 355 -43.04 -21.25 -46.86
C PHE A 355 -44.15 -21.63 -45.86
N LYS A 356 -44.49 -22.92 -45.76
CA LYS A 356 -45.42 -23.41 -44.74
C LYS A 356 -44.81 -23.26 -43.35
N ILE A 357 -45.23 -22.24 -42.60
CA ILE A 357 -44.58 -21.90 -41.31
C ILE A 357 -44.70 -23.02 -40.26
N ASN A 358 -45.70 -23.90 -40.35
CA ASN A 358 -45.89 -25.02 -39.42
C ASN A 358 -44.83 -26.13 -39.50
N ILE A 359 -44.05 -26.21 -40.58
CA ILE A 359 -42.92 -27.14 -40.67
C ILE A 359 -41.63 -26.58 -40.04
N TYR A 360 -41.59 -25.27 -39.74
CA TYR A 360 -40.44 -24.61 -39.13
C TYR A 360 -40.54 -24.59 -37.60
N GLN A 361 -39.39 -24.70 -36.93
CA GLN A 361 -39.32 -24.61 -35.48
C GLN A 361 -39.51 -23.17 -35.02
N LYS A 362 -40.52 -22.95 -34.20
CA LYS A 362 -40.80 -21.64 -33.61
C LYS A 362 -39.68 -21.21 -32.65
N LEU A 363 -39.14 -20.02 -32.87
CA LEU A 363 -38.32 -19.34 -31.87
C LEU A 363 -39.23 -18.75 -30.79
N GLU A 364 -38.96 -19.10 -29.53
CA GLU A 364 -39.69 -18.57 -28.36
C GLU A 364 -39.37 -17.09 -28.09
N VAL A 365 -38.39 -16.55 -28.81
CA VAL A 365 -37.79 -15.26 -28.55
C VAL A 365 -37.92 -14.38 -29.79
N ASN A 366 -38.47 -13.17 -29.63
CA ASN A 366 -38.58 -12.21 -30.71
C ASN A 366 -37.26 -11.41 -30.85
N ILE A 367 -36.30 -12.00 -31.55
CA ILE A 367 -34.91 -11.51 -31.60
C ILE A 367 -34.72 -10.42 -32.67
N PHE A 368 -35.64 -10.31 -33.62
CA PHE A 368 -35.49 -9.44 -34.79
C PHE A 368 -36.51 -8.32 -34.84
N ASP A 369 -35.97 -7.11 -34.92
CA ASP A 369 -36.73 -5.95 -35.35
C ASP A 369 -36.45 -5.72 -36.84
N LYS A 370 -37.50 -5.65 -37.66
CA LYS A 370 -37.41 -5.37 -39.10
C LYS A 370 -36.70 -4.05 -39.39
N SER A 371 -36.70 -3.10 -38.44
CA SER A 371 -35.97 -1.83 -38.54
C SER A 371 -34.45 -1.99 -38.59
N GLN A 372 -33.91 -3.15 -38.20
CA GLN A 372 -32.46 -3.41 -38.15
C GLN A 372 -31.82 -3.59 -39.53
N PHE A 373 -32.61 -3.78 -40.58
CA PHE A 373 -32.12 -3.86 -41.96
C PHE A 373 -32.57 -2.62 -42.71
N GLN A 374 -31.63 -1.89 -43.31
CA GLN A 374 -31.97 -0.78 -44.22
C GLN A 374 -32.80 -1.31 -45.40
N GLU A 375 -33.60 -0.47 -46.05
CA GLU A 375 -34.45 -0.89 -47.18
C GLU A 375 -33.63 -1.52 -48.33
N SER A 376 -32.42 -1.00 -48.59
CA SER A 376 -31.43 -1.59 -49.50
C SER A 376 -30.86 -2.94 -49.02
N GLU A 377 -30.90 -3.20 -47.72
CA GLU A 377 -30.47 -4.45 -47.10
C GLU A 377 -31.59 -5.50 -47.07
N GLN A 378 -32.85 -5.10 -47.23
CA GLN A 378 -34.01 -5.99 -47.23
C GLN A 378 -34.22 -6.76 -48.54
N GLN A 379 -33.42 -6.54 -49.60
CA GLN A 379 -33.65 -7.17 -50.92
C GLN A 379 -32.84 -8.46 -51.12
N ILE A 380 -33.46 -9.64 -51.25
CA ILE A 380 -32.70 -10.87 -51.56
C ILE A 380 -32.73 -11.15 -53.05
N GLN A 381 -31.56 -11.31 -53.67
CA GLN A 381 -31.45 -11.71 -55.08
C GLN A 381 -30.93 -13.14 -55.19
N LEU A 382 -31.85 -14.11 -54.97
CA LEU A 382 -31.73 -15.59 -55.04
C LEU A 382 -31.67 -16.31 -53.67
N LEU A 383 -32.48 -17.38 -53.56
CA LEU A 383 -32.71 -18.18 -52.35
C LEU A 383 -31.57 -19.17 -52.04
N GLN A 384 -31.06 -19.85 -53.06
CA GLN A 384 -30.05 -20.90 -52.90
C GLN A 384 -28.69 -20.37 -52.40
N PRO A 385 -28.09 -19.29 -52.97
CA PRO A 385 -26.82 -18.77 -52.45
C PRO A 385 -26.93 -18.24 -51.02
N PHE A 386 -28.07 -17.63 -50.69
CA PHE A 386 -28.36 -17.13 -49.34
C PHE A 386 -28.43 -18.30 -48.34
N ALA A 387 -29.24 -19.33 -48.63
CA ALA A 387 -29.43 -20.46 -47.71
C ALA A 387 -28.14 -21.27 -47.50
N LEU A 388 -27.31 -21.42 -48.54
CA LEU A 388 -26.01 -22.08 -48.45
C LEU A 388 -25.04 -21.31 -47.56
N GLU A 389 -24.87 -20.00 -47.80
CA GLU A 389 -23.98 -19.18 -46.98
C GLU A 389 -24.46 -19.08 -45.55
N LEU A 390 -25.78 -18.96 -45.35
CA LEU A 390 -26.39 -18.94 -44.03
C LEU A 390 -26.07 -20.20 -43.23
N SER A 391 -26.14 -21.37 -43.86
CA SER A 391 -25.76 -22.65 -43.28
C SER A 391 -24.27 -22.67 -42.89
N ASN A 392 -23.38 -22.12 -43.73
CA ASN A 392 -21.95 -22.04 -43.45
C ASN A 392 -21.67 -21.14 -42.23
N GLN A 393 -22.27 -19.94 -42.22
CA GLN A 393 -22.09 -18.96 -41.14
C GLN A 393 -22.64 -19.44 -39.80
N LEU A 394 -23.74 -20.20 -39.81
CA LEU A 394 -24.25 -20.88 -38.62
C LEU A 394 -23.25 -21.89 -38.07
N GLY A 395 -22.63 -22.70 -38.93
CA GLY A 395 -21.58 -23.64 -38.50
C GLY A 395 -20.42 -22.92 -37.80
N ILE A 396 -19.97 -21.79 -38.35
CA ILE A 396 -18.93 -20.95 -37.75
C ILE A 396 -19.38 -20.40 -36.39
N HIS A 397 -20.58 -19.83 -36.31
CA HIS A 397 -21.08 -19.21 -35.08
C HIS A 397 -21.39 -20.23 -33.98
N ILE A 398 -21.85 -21.44 -34.32
CA ILE A 398 -22.03 -22.54 -33.36
C ILE A 398 -20.69 -22.95 -32.72
N GLN A 399 -19.61 -23.03 -33.51
CA GLN A 399 -18.28 -23.29 -32.94
C GLN A 399 -17.77 -22.12 -32.11
N LYS A 400 -18.09 -20.88 -32.52
CA LYS A 400 -17.74 -19.67 -31.78
C LYS A 400 -18.40 -19.63 -30.40
N VAL A 401 -19.68 -20.03 -30.26
CA VAL A 401 -20.40 -20.08 -28.97
C VAL A 401 -19.62 -20.87 -27.91
N LYS A 402 -18.95 -21.97 -28.28
CA LYS A 402 -18.20 -22.81 -27.33
C LYS A 402 -17.05 -22.07 -26.64
N LYS A 403 -16.56 -20.98 -27.23
CA LYS A 403 -15.46 -20.15 -26.72
C LYS A 403 -15.92 -18.75 -26.31
N GLU A 404 -17.23 -18.50 -26.32
CA GLU A 404 -17.76 -17.17 -26.01
C GLU A 404 -17.54 -16.84 -24.53
N THR A 405 -17.03 -15.65 -24.26
CA THR A 405 -16.73 -15.15 -22.91
C THR A 405 -17.65 -13.99 -22.55
N LEU A 406 -18.01 -13.88 -21.28
CA LEU A 406 -18.90 -12.85 -20.78
C LEU A 406 -18.10 -11.69 -20.18
N SER A 407 -18.59 -10.46 -20.37
CA SER A 407 -18.07 -9.26 -19.74
C SER A 407 -19.05 -8.84 -18.64
N LEU A 408 -18.62 -8.95 -17.39
CA LEU A 408 -19.47 -8.68 -16.22
C LEU A 408 -19.83 -7.21 -16.08
N GLU A 409 -18.94 -6.31 -16.52
CA GLU A 409 -19.13 -4.84 -16.53
C GLU A 409 -20.39 -4.39 -17.27
N LYS A 410 -20.89 -5.21 -18.21
CA LYS A 410 -22.13 -4.91 -18.94
C LYS A 410 -23.39 -5.07 -18.10
N PHE A 411 -23.30 -5.72 -16.93
CA PHE A 411 -24.38 -5.77 -15.98
C PHE A 411 -24.32 -4.57 -15.04
N ASN A 412 -25.43 -3.86 -14.89
CA ASN A 412 -25.55 -2.75 -13.93
C ASN A 412 -25.20 -3.15 -12.48
N GLY A 413 -25.37 -4.43 -12.12
CA GLY A 413 -25.04 -4.96 -10.79
C GLY A 413 -23.54 -5.08 -10.51
N TYR A 414 -22.65 -4.89 -11.49
CA TYR A 414 -21.21 -5.01 -11.28
C TYR A 414 -20.67 -3.99 -10.27
N GLN A 415 -21.27 -2.80 -10.20
CA GLN A 415 -20.94 -1.79 -9.19
C GLN A 415 -21.17 -2.29 -7.75
N GLU A 416 -22.10 -3.23 -7.56
CA GLU A 416 -22.38 -3.81 -6.24
C GLU A 416 -21.18 -4.63 -5.72
N LEU A 417 -20.34 -5.21 -6.59
CA LEU A 417 -19.09 -5.86 -6.16
C LEU A 417 -18.12 -4.86 -5.53
N GLN A 418 -18.05 -3.64 -6.06
CA GLN A 418 -17.25 -2.57 -5.45
C GLN A 418 -17.82 -2.16 -4.09
N THR A 419 -19.14 -2.13 -3.96
CA THR A 419 -19.81 -1.91 -2.67
C THR A 419 -19.46 -3.01 -1.65
N ILE A 420 -19.48 -4.29 -2.05
CA ILE A 420 -19.07 -5.40 -1.17
C ILE A 420 -17.61 -5.23 -0.73
N LYS A 421 -16.72 -4.94 -1.68
CA LYS A 421 -15.29 -4.69 -1.41
C LYS A 421 -15.11 -3.56 -0.38
N LEU A 422 -15.79 -2.43 -0.58
CA LEU A 422 -15.71 -1.28 0.34
C LEU A 422 -16.32 -1.59 1.71
N ASN A 423 -17.40 -2.38 1.77
CA ASN A 423 -18.02 -2.79 3.04
C ASN A 423 -17.14 -3.73 3.85
N MET A 424 -16.45 -4.66 3.19
CA MET A 424 -15.49 -5.57 3.83
C MET A 424 -14.21 -4.85 4.26
N ILE A 425 -13.72 -3.89 3.47
CA ILE A 425 -12.56 -3.07 3.85
C ILE A 425 -12.92 -2.08 4.94
N GLY A 426 -14.08 -1.42 4.93
CA GLY A 426 -14.48 -0.43 5.94
C GLY A 426 -13.52 0.77 6.02
N CYS A 427 -13.37 1.34 7.23
CA CYS A 427 -12.50 2.49 7.46
C CYS A 427 -11.00 2.13 7.27
N ARG A 428 -10.25 2.95 6.52
CA ARG A 428 -8.83 2.71 6.22
C ARG A 428 -7.85 3.17 7.30
N HIS A 429 -8.34 3.92 8.29
CA HIS A 429 -7.49 4.45 9.35
C HIS A 429 -7.05 3.35 10.31
N THR A 430 -5.80 3.42 10.74
CA THR A 430 -5.20 2.52 11.73
C THR A 430 -4.87 3.28 13.00
N CYS A 431 -5.03 2.64 14.16
CA CYS A 431 -4.70 3.26 15.43
C CYS A 431 -3.22 3.65 15.42
N PRO A 432 -2.85 4.90 15.75
CA PRO A 432 -1.46 5.34 15.67
C PRO A 432 -0.53 4.57 16.62
N MET A 433 -1.09 3.93 17.66
CA MET A 433 -0.31 3.22 18.67
C MET A 433 -0.25 1.72 18.47
N CYS A 434 -1.39 1.07 18.31
CA CYS A 434 -1.44 -0.39 18.15
C CYS A 434 -1.49 -0.84 16.69
N LYS A 435 -1.56 0.08 15.71
CA LYS A 435 -1.70 -0.11 14.24
C LYS A 435 -2.84 -1.02 13.78
N ARG A 436 -3.61 -1.56 14.73
CA ARG A 436 -4.91 -2.16 14.48
C ARG A 436 -5.80 -1.20 13.70
N LYS A 437 -6.44 -1.73 12.66
CA LYS A 437 -7.36 -1.02 11.80
C LYS A 437 -8.64 -0.63 12.55
N CYS A 438 -9.24 0.50 12.17
CA CYS A 438 -10.55 0.90 12.66
C CYS A 438 -11.60 -0.15 12.28
N ASP A 439 -12.38 -0.56 13.28
CA ASP A 439 -13.43 -1.57 13.09
C ASP A 439 -14.70 -0.97 12.45
N GLN A 440 -14.84 0.35 12.40
CA GLN A 440 -16.05 0.99 11.88
C GLN A 440 -16.16 0.91 10.36
N SER A 441 -17.41 0.98 9.89
CA SER A 441 -17.73 1.09 8.47
C SER A 441 -17.11 2.34 7.86
N TYR A 442 -16.94 2.33 6.54
CA TYR A 442 -16.43 3.47 5.80
C TYR A 442 -17.38 4.68 5.96
N SER A 443 -16.87 5.75 6.56
CA SER A 443 -17.53 7.05 6.68
C SER A 443 -16.46 8.13 6.86
N ASN A 444 -16.63 9.30 6.26
CA ASN A 444 -15.65 10.38 6.36
C ASN A 444 -15.73 11.14 7.71
N ASP A 445 -16.84 11.00 8.45
CA ASP A 445 -17.15 11.89 9.59
C ASP A 445 -17.24 11.16 10.94
N HIS A 446 -16.66 9.96 11.07
CA HIS A 446 -16.66 9.22 12.33
C HIS A 446 -15.35 9.37 13.10
N LYS A 447 -15.42 9.39 14.43
CA LYS A 447 -14.25 9.20 15.27
C LYS A 447 -13.79 7.75 15.23
N HIS A 448 -12.51 7.53 14.96
CA HIS A 448 -11.95 6.20 14.78
C HIS A 448 -11.84 5.44 16.11
N LYS A 449 -12.10 4.13 16.09
CA LYS A 449 -12.01 3.29 17.30
C LYS A 449 -11.68 1.83 16.98
N CYS A 450 -10.99 1.19 17.92
CA CYS A 450 -10.74 -0.26 17.94
C CYS A 450 -11.82 -0.96 18.79
N SER A 451 -13.07 -0.97 18.31
CA SER A 451 -14.24 -1.57 18.98
C SER A 451 -14.05 -3.03 19.41
N ASN A 452 -13.23 -3.79 18.67
CA ASN A 452 -12.95 -5.20 18.96
C ASN A 452 -11.76 -5.38 19.93
N GLY A 453 -11.27 -4.28 20.50
CA GLY A 453 -10.17 -4.25 21.44
C GLY A 453 -8.85 -3.83 20.82
N HIS A 454 -8.04 -3.12 21.61
CA HIS A 454 -6.68 -2.76 21.24
C HIS A 454 -5.74 -3.97 21.37
N GLN A 455 -4.82 -4.11 20.42
CA GLN A 455 -3.68 -5.03 20.57
C GLN A 455 -2.71 -4.49 21.63
N LEU A 456 -1.85 -5.37 22.17
CA LEU A 456 -0.74 -4.93 23.01
C LEU A 456 0.18 -4.06 22.17
N ARG A 457 0.57 -2.87 22.64
CA ARG A 457 1.37 -1.97 21.81
C ARG A 457 2.77 -2.49 21.52
N GLY A 458 3.31 -3.37 22.36
CA GLY A 458 4.55 -4.11 22.12
C GLY A 458 4.48 -4.98 20.86
N MET A 459 3.28 -5.41 20.44
CA MET A 459 3.07 -6.09 19.16
C MET A 459 3.34 -5.17 17.95
N ASN A 460 3.26 -3.86 18.15
CA ASN A 460 3.60 -2.85 17.16
C ASN A 460 4.94 -2.14 17.49
N GLY A 461 5.77 -2.76 18.32
CA GLY A 461 7.09 -2.24 18.64
C GLY A 461 7.07 -0.98 19.50
N VAL A 462 5.98 -0.65 20.17
CA VAL A 462 6.01 0.45 21.13
C VAL A 462 6.76 0.01 22.38
N LEU A 463 7.77 0.78 22.78
CA LEU A 463 8.61 0.49 23.94
C LEU A 463 8.30 1.44 25.10
N ILE A 464 8.40 0.91 26.32
CA ILE A 464 8.52 1.66 27.57
C ILE A 464 9.91 1.35 28.10
N GLU A 465 10.79 2.34 28.12
CA GLU A 465 12.15 2.22 28.69
C GLU A 465 12.90 0.98 28.14
N ASP A 466 12.83 0.78 26.82
CA ASP A 466 13.42 -0.33 26.04
C ASP A 466 12.70 -1.69 26.13
N THR A 467 11.60 -1.80 26.87
CA THR A 467 10.79 -3.03 26.99
C THR A 467 9.51 -2.93 26.14
N PRO A 468 9.13 -3.97 25.36
CA PRO A 468 7.87 -3.97 24.63
C PRO A 468 6.66 -3.73 25.55
N SER A 469 5.84 -2.72 25.24
CA SER A 469 4.68 -2.35 26.05
C SER A 469 3.59 -3.42 26.01
N LEU A 470 3.41 -4.18 27.09
CA LEU A 470 2.29 -5.13 27.24
C LEU A 470 0.98 -4.47 27.72
N PHE A 471 0.93 -3.14 27.75
CA PHE A 471 -0.31 -2.40 27.97
C PHE A 471 -1.06 -2.15 26.65
N THR A 472 -2.39 -2.18 26.71
CA THR A 472 -3.30 -1.70 25.65
C THR A 472 -3.51 -0.17 25.72
N CYS A 473 -4.11 0.42 24.68
CA CYS A 473 -4.38 1.86 24.63
C CYS A 473 -5.20 2.37 25.82
N ASP A 474 -6.20 1.60 26.26
CA ASP A 474 -7.08 1.96 27.36
C ASP A 474 -6.37 2.00 28.73
N GLU A 475 -5.36 1.13 28.94
CA GLU A 475 -4.70 0.92 30.23
C GLU A 475 -3.65 1.99 30.60
N MET A 476 -3.25 2.82 29.64
CA MET A 476 -2.08 3.66 29.84
C MET A 476 -2.36 4.91 30.66
N ASN A 477 -1.47 5.17 31.63
CA ASN A 477 -1.46 6.40 32.40
C ASN A 477 -0.99 7.57 31.50
N ASP A 478 -1.64 8.72 31.66
CA ASP A 478 -1.37 9.98 30.98
C ASP A 478 0.10 10.44 31.07
N GLU A 479 0.77 10.13 32.18
CA GLU A 479 2.17 10.51 32.43
C GLU A 479 3.19 9.47 31.94
N CYS A 480 2.76 8.31 31.44
CA CYS A 480 3.66 7.29 30.91
C CYS A 480 4.39 7.81 29.67
N LEU A 481 5.72 7.64 29.66
CA LEU A 481 6.60 8.01 28.55
C LEU A 481 6.63 6.88 27.52
N ILE A 482 6.34 7.22 26.27
CA ILE A 482 6.30 6.27 25.16
C ILE A 482 7.39 6.59 24.17
N ILE A 483 8.07 5.54 23.70
CA ILE A 483 8.99 5.61 22.57
C ILE A 483 8.40 4.80 21.42
N THR A 484 8.08 5.47 20.32
CA THR A 484 7.71 4.81 19.06
C THR A 484 8.95 4.55 18.23
N LEU A 485 9.14 3.32 17.75
CA LEU A 485 10.35 2.92 17.03
C LEU A 485 10.56 3.69 15.71
N GLU A 486 9.48 4.17 15.09
CA GLU A 486 9.49 4.95 13.84
C GLU A 486 10.16 6.32 14.02
N THR A 487 9.89 7.01 15.13
CA THR A 487 10.35 8.40 15.36
C THR A 487 11.48 8.48 16.38
N GLN A 488 11.64 7.46 17.24
CA GLN A 488 12.52 7.46 18.41
C GLN A 488 12.27 8.61 19.40
N GLU A 489 11.19 9.38 19.21
CA GLU A 489 10.81 10.46 20.09
C GLU A 489 10.15 9.90 21.35
N THR A 490 10.52 10.47 22.50
CA THR A 490 9.86 10.16 23.78
C THR A 490 8.75 11.18 24.02
N LYS A 491 7.49 10.72 24.12
CA LYS A 491 6.32 11.58 24.39
C LYS A 491 5.46 11.02 25.52
N LYS A 492 4.80 11.90 26.27
CA LYS A 492 3.79 11.48 27.26
C LYS A 492 2.51 11.02 26.56
N TRP A 493 1.82 10.05 27.15
CA TRP A 493 0.58 9.53 26.58
C TRP A 493 -0.47 10.59 26.34
N LYS A 494 -0.64 11.52 27.29
CA LYS A 494 -1.62 12.60 27.18
C LYS A 494 -1.39 13.48 25.96
N ASP A 495 -0.14 13.68 25.56
CA ASP A 495 0.22 14.54 24.43
C ASP A 495 -0.04 13.82 23.10
N ILE A 496 0.19 12.50 23.07
CA ILE A 496 -0.17 11.66 21.92
C ILE A 496 -1.69 11.66 21.71
N ARG A 497 -2.50 11.47 22.76
CA ARG A 497 -3.97 11.50 22.64
C ARG A 497 -4.50 12.86 22.16
N LYS A 498 -3.84 13.96 22.54
CA LYS A 498 -4.18 15.30 22.03
C LYS A 498 -3.83 15.48 20.56
N THR A 499 -2.77 14.82 20.10
CA THR A 499 -2.35 14.87 18.68
C THR A 499 -3.32 14.11 17.78
N TYR A 500 -3.96 13.05 18.31
CA TYR A 500 -4.90 12.18 17.60
C TYR A 500 -6.29 12.23 18.26
N ASP A 501 -6.92 13.40 18.30
CA ASP A 501 -8.21 13.64 18.96
C ASP A 501 -9.44 13.10 18.19
N ASP A 502 -9.19 12.70 16.94
CA ASP A 502 -10.06 11.94 16.04
C ASP A 502 -10.17 10.46 16.44
N TRP A 503 -9.26 9.96 17.29
CA TRP A 503 -9.27 8.59 17.82
C TRP A 503 -9.88 8.48 19.23
N ILE A 504 -10.73 7.48 19.42
CA ILE A 504 -11.25 7.07 20.72
C ILE A 504 -10.37 5.94 21.26
N PHE A 505 -9.46 6.29 22.17
CA PHE A 505 -8.55 5.33 22.84
C PHE A 505 -9.10 4.73 24.14
N LYS A 506 -10.22 5.25 24.64
CA LYS A 506 -10.96 4.76 25.82
C LYS A 506 -12.41 4.55 25.44
N GLY A 507 -12.75 3.35 25.00
CA GLY A 507 -14.05 3.07 24.38
C GLY A 507 -14.80 1.86 24.91
N LEU A 508 -14.17 1.04 25.74
CA LEU A 508 -14.70 -0.23 26.25
C LEU A 508 -14.98 -0.12 27.75
N ASP A 509 -15.92 -0.91 28.27
CA ASP A 509 -16.11 -1.03 29.71
C ASP A 509 -15.01 -1.88 30.38
N GLU A 510 -14.89 -1.80 31.71
CA GLU A 510 -13.82 -2.48 32.45
C GLU A 510 -13.82 -4.01 32.27
N ILE A 511 -15.00 -4.63 32.10
CA ILE A 511 -15.14 -6.08 31.95
C ILE A 511 -14.66 -6.50 30.55
N GLU A 512 -15.06 -5.77 29.52
CA GLU A 512 -14.61 -6.00 28.15
C GLU A 512 -13.11 -5.75 27.99
N GLN A 513 -12.59 -4.68 28.59
CA GLN A 513 -11.15 -4.39 28.63
C GLN A 513 -10.36 -5.55 29.25
N GLN A 514 -10.81 -6.06 30.39
CA GLN A 514 -10.14 -7.18 31.06
C GLN A 514 -10.16 -8.45 30.21
N LYS A 515 -11.28 -8.78 29.57
CA LYS A 515 -11.39 -9.94 28.66
C LYS A 515 -10.43 -9.81 27.46
N ILE A 516 -10.38 -8.64 26.84
CA ILE A 516 -9.49 -8.36 25.70
C ILE A 516 -8.03 -8.45 26.14
N LYS A 517 -7.70 -7.90 27.30
CA LYS A 517 -6.36 -8.01 27.89
C LYS A 517 -5.95 -9.46 28.07
N GLU A 518 -6.79 -10.27 28.71
CA GLU A 518 -6.50 -11.69 28.92
C GLU A 518 -6.30 -12.44 27.60
N LYS A 519 -7.16 -12.18 26.61
CA LYS A 519 -7.01 -12.70 25.25
C LYS A 519 -5.66 -12.29 24.63
N MET A 520 -5.35 -11.00 24.58
CA MET A 520 -4.12 -10.52 23.92
C MET A 520 -2.85 -10.94 24.66
N MET A 521 -2.90 -11.09 25.98
CA MET A 521 -1.80 -11.64 26.76
C MET A 521 -1.62 -13.14 26.52
N LYS A 522 -2.70 -13.91 26.32
CA LYS A 522 -2.63 -15.31 25.89
C LYS A 522 -1.90 -15.38 24.53
N VAL A 523 -2.34 -14.59 23.54
CA VAL A 523 -1.71 -14.51 22.21
C VAL A 523 -0.22 -14.15 22.32
N TRP A 524 0.13 -13.14 23.11
CA TRP A 524 1.52 -12.71 23.30
C TRP A 524 2.41 -13.83 23.86
N ASN A 525 1.97 -14.48 24.94
CA ASN A 525 2.75 -15.50 25.63
C ASN A 525 2.84 -16.83 24.85
N GLN A 526 1.93 -17.09 23.92
CA GLN A 526 1.90 -18.31 23.09
C GLN A 526 2.85 -18.26 21.88
N GLY A 527 3.84 -17.37 21.87
CA GLY A 527 4.90 -17.33 20.85
C GLY A 527 4.79 -16.16 19.87
N THR A 528 3.61 -15.55 19.69
CA THR A 528 3.45 -14.36 18.86
C THR A 528 4.31 -13.20 19.36
N GLY A 529 4.42 -13.00 20.67
CA GLY A 529 5.29 -11.97 21.23
C GLY A 529 6.77 -12.18 20.93
N GLN A 530 7.24 -13.44 21.00
CA GLN A 530 8.61 -13.78 20.65
C GLN A 530 8.88 -13.53 19.16
N MET A 531 7.97 -13.98 18.29
CA MET A 531 8.05 -13.78 16.84
C MET A 531 8.14 -12.29 16.48
N VAL A 532 7.27 -11.46 17.06
CA VAL A 532 7.26 -10.01 16.82
C VAL A 532 8.52 -9.33 17.36
N CYS A 533 9.00 -9.72 18.55
CA CYS A 533 10.25 -9.17 19.09
C CYS A 533 11.45 -9.50 18.19
N GLU A 534 11.56 -10.73 17.71
CA GLU A 534 12.63 -11.13 16.78
C GLU A 534 12.55 -10.39 15.44
N TYR A 535 11.32 -10.13 14.94
CA TYR A 535 11.11 -9.29 13.76
C TYR A 535 11.64 -7.87 13.99
N PHE A 536 11.25 -7.21 15.09
CA PHE A 536 11.71 -5.84 15.38
C PHE A 536 13.21 -5.76 15.69
N LYS A 537 13.80 -6.75 16.37
CA LYS A 537 15.25 -6.85 16.57
C LYS A 537 16.00 -6.77 15.24
N LYS A 538 15.55 -7.56 14.25
CA LYS A 538 16.15 -7.61 12.90
C LYS A 538 15.88 -6.34 12.10
N MET A 539 14.62 -5.91 12.05
CA MET A 539 14.20 -4.75 11.25
C MET A 539 14.91 -3.46 11.67
N LEU A 540 15.15 -3.28 12.98
CA LEU A 540 15.69 -2.05 13.55
C LEU A 540 17.15 -2.16 14.00
N ASN A 541 17.76 -3.33 13.87
CA ASN A 541 19.12 -3.62 14.33
C ASN A 541 19.34 -3.25 15.81
N ARG A 542 18.39 -3.61 16.68
CA ARG A 542 18.43 -3.33 18.13
C ARG A 542 18.36 -4.62 18.94
N SER A 543 19.49 -5.05 19.50
CA SER A 543 19.60 -6.26 20.32
C SER A 543 18.90 -6.16 21.68
N ALA A 544 18.60 -4.95 22.15
CA ALA A 544 17.98 -4.70 23.45
C ALA A 544 16.48 -5.11 23.52
N ILE A 545 15.79 -5.22 22.38
CA ILE A 545 14.35 -5.52 22.33
C ILE A 545 14.13 -6.98 22.72
N ASN A 546 13.80 -7.30 23.95
CA ASN A 546 13.62 -8.70 24.38
C ASN A 546 12.16 -9.04 24.66
N PHE A 547 11.81 -10.29 24.39
CA PHE A 547 10.50 -10.83 24.74
C PHE A 547 10.37 -10.92 26.27
N VAL A 548 9.26 -10.41 26.80
CA VAL A 548 8.94 -10.43 28.23
C VAL A 548 7.62 -11.15 28.44
N LEU A 549 7.60 -12.11 29.37
CA LEU A 549 6.40 -12.82 29.79
C LEU A 549 5.53 -11.94 30.70
N LYS A 550 4.21 -12.14 30.64
CA LYS A 550 3.21 -11.42 31.46
C LYS A 550 3.63 -11.22 32.92
N ASN A 551 4.03 -12.29 33.59
CA ASN A 551 4.29 -12.28 35.03
C ASN A 551 5.49 -11.41 35.39
N ASN A 552 6.41 -11.21 34.45
CA ASN A 552 7.64 -10.45 34.67
C ASN A 552 7.48 -8.99 34.27
N PHE A 553 6.47 -8.63 33.48
CA PHE A 553 6.34 -7.27 32.93
C PHE A 553 6.03 -6.20 33.97
N GLU A 554 5.08 -6.47 34.88
CA GLU A 554 4.78 -5.53 35.97
C GLU A 554 5.95 -5.43 36.98
N GLU A 555 6.71 -6.50 37.16
CA GLU A 555 7.92 -6.50 37.99
C GLU A 555 9.03 -5.68 37.32
N VAL A 556 9.27 -5.86 36.02
CA VAL A 556 10.28 -5.12 35.26
C VAL A 556 9.99 -3.63 35.26
N ILE A 557 8.76 -3.19 34.99
CA ILE A 557 8.46 -1.73 34.90
C ILE A 557 8.50 -1.04 36.26
N ARG A 558 8.25 -1.76 37.36
CA ARG A 558 8.26 -1.16 38.71
C ARG A 558 9.64 -1.16 39.36
N GLN A 559 10.60 -1.88 38.79
CA GLN A 559 11.94 -1.97 39.36
C GLN A 559 12.78 -0.73 38.98
N PRO A 560 13.43 -0.07 39.95
CA PRO A 560 14.20 1.14 39.67
C PRO A 560 15.40 0.83 38.79
N LYS A 561 15.69 1.71 37.83
CA LYS A 561 16.88 1.59 36.97
C LYS A 561 18.13 2.10 37.70
N ILE A 562 18.93 1.18 38.23
CA ILE A 562 20.09 1.49 39.07
C ILE A 562 21.39 1.00 38.44
N HIS A 563 22.43 1.83 38.46
CA HIS A 563 23.79 1.45 38.07
C HIS A 563 24.67 1.23 39.30
N TYR A 564 25.14 0.01 39.50
CA TYR A 564 26.07 -0.32 40.59
C TYR A 564 27.50 -0.37 40.06
N ILE A 565 28.41 0.38 40.68
CA ILE A 565 29.83 0.41 40.36
C ILE A 565 30.61 -0.09 41.59
N PHE A 566 31.21 -1.27 41.48
CA PHE A 566 32.12 -1.78 42.51
C PHE A 566 33.54 -1.36 42.18
N MET A 567 34.20 -0.64 43.07
CA MET A 567 35.62 -0.29 42.99
C MET A 567 36.38 -1.14 44.01
N ILE A 568 37.17 -2.11 43.53
CA ILE A 568 37.83 -3.13 44.35
C ILE A 568 39.36 -3.00 44.24
N ASP A 569 40.00 -2.88 45.40
CA ASP A 569 41.44 -2.76 45.55
C ASP A 569 42.18 -4.10 45.27
N ASP A 570 43.12 -4.04 44.33
CA ASP A 570 43.99 -5.11 43.85
C ASP A 570 45.48 -4.84 44.21
N SER A 571 45.71 -4.04 45.24
CA SER A 571 47.06 -3.75 45.73
C SER A 571 47.72 -4.95 46.42
N GLY A 572 49.04 -4.97 46.46
CA GLY A 572 49.81 -6.06 47.05
C GLY A 572 49.57 -6.29 48.55
N SER A 573 49.17 -5.25 49.29
CA SER A 573 48.76 -5.34 50.70
C SER A 573 47.48 -6.17 50.87
N MET A 574 46.60 -6.16 49.87
CA MET A 574 45.37 -6.94 49.83
C MET A 574 45.57 -8.42 49.46
N ARG A 575 46.78 -8.80 49.00
CA ARG A 575 47.17 -10.19 48.67
C ARG A 575 47.24 -11.11 49.89
N GLY A 576 47.39 -10.54 51.09
CA GLY A 576 47.60 -11.28 52.33
C GLY A 576 49.06 -11.71 52.49
N SER A 577 49.89 -10.83 53.05
CA SER A 577 51.27 -11.17 53.42
C SER A 577 51.75 -10.31 54.59
N PHE A 578 52.32 -10.98 55.59
CA PHE A 578 52.89 -10.53 56.86
C PHE A 578 51.93 -10.27 58.04
N PHE A 579 50.92 -9.41 57.95
CA PHE A 579 50.08 -9.06 59.12
C PHE A 579 48.98 -10.10 59.47
N TRP A 580 48.50 -10.86 58.49
CA TRP A 580 47.37 -11.79 58.67
C TRP A 580 47.72 -13.15 59.28
N LYS A 581 49.00 -13.44 59.55
CA LYS A 581 49.40 -14.67 60.26
C LYS A 581 49.06 -14.66 61.76
N ASN A 582 48.81 -13.48 62.34
CA ASN A 582 48.57 -13.34 63.79
C ASN A 582 47.09 -13.16 64.17
N SER A 583 46.17 -13.09 63.21
CA SER A 583 44.75 -12.77 63.47
C SER A 583 43.82 -13.98 63.55
N GLY A 584 44.34 -15.21 63.64
CA GLY A 584 43.56 -16.43 63.96
C GLY A 584 42.40 -16.77 63.01
N SER A 585 42.17 -16.01 61.95
CA SER A 585 41.04 -16.17 61.04
C SER A 585 41.41 -17.11 59.90
N MET A 586 40.74 -18.26 59.81
CA MET A 586 41.00 -19.31 58.81
C MET A 586 40.43 -19.02 57.40
N SER A 587 40.03 -17.78 57.09
CA SER A 587 39.24 -17.48 55.89
C SER A 587 39.99 -16.66 54.83
N GLY A 588 40.73 -17.33 53.93
CA GLY A 588 41.11 -16.81 52.61
C GLY A 588 42.03 -15.57 52.57
N SER A 589 42.47 -15.18 51.36
CA SER A 589 43.11 -13.87 51.14
C SER A 589 42.05 -12.76 51.15
N PRO A 590 42.38 -11.53 51.60
CA PRO A 590 41.44 -10.39 51.56
C PRO A 590 40.82 -10.16 50.17
N TRP A 591 41.58 -10.39 49.09
CA TRP A 591 41.05 -10.39 47.72
C TRP A 591 39.91 -11.39 47.48
N ASN A 592 40.06 -12.63 47.93
CA ASN A 592 39.03 -13.64 47.75
C ASN A 592 37.78 -13.28 48.54
N THR A 593 37.95 -12.74 49.75
CA THR A 593 36.84 -12.26 50.57
C THR A 593 36.13 -11.07 49.91
N ALA A 594 36.88 -10.11 49.38
CA ALA A 594 36.32 -8.96 48.67
C ALA A 594 35.59 -9.36 47.37
N LYS A 595 36.17 -10.28 46.58
CA LYS A 595 35.53 -10.85 45.38
C LYS A 595 34.26 -11.62 45.72
N ASN A 596 34.29 -12.48 46.74
CA ASN A 596 33.11 -13.22 47.16
C ASN A 596 32.02 -12.28 47.70
N GLY A 597 32.40 -11.22 48.42
CA GLY A 597 31.49 -10.15 48.82
C GLY A 597 30.83 -9.45 47.63
N CYS A 598 31.62 -9.06 46.62
CA CYS A 598 31.13 -8.47 45.38
C CYS A 598 30.18 -9.41 44.64
N LEU A 599 30.56 -10.67 44.42
CA LEU A 599 29.75 -11.67 43.70
C LEU A 599 28.43 -11.97 44.42
N ASN A 600 28.45 -12.03 45.75
CA ASN A 600 27.21 -12.18 46.52
C ASN A 600 26.29 -10.97 46.33
N CYS A 601 26.82 -9.75 46.37
CA CYS A 601 26.03 -8.56 46.11
C CYS A 601 25.47 -8.56 44.69
N ILE A 602 26.27 -8.94 43.69
CA ILE A 602 25.81 -9.13 42.30
C ILE A 602 24.67 -10.16 42.24
N SER A 603 24.72 -11.26 43.01
CA SER A 603 23.63 -12.24 43.08
C SER A 603 22.32 -11.67 43.64
N ILE A 604 22.41 -10.71 44.57
CA ILE A 604 21.24 -9.99 45.10
C ILE A 604 20.72 -9.00 44.06
N ILE A 605 21.61 -8.25 43.42
CA ILE A 605 21.29 -7.29 42.35
C ILE A 605 20.60 -7.99 41.18
N GLN A 606 20.92 -9.27 40.90
CA GLN A 606 20.29 -10.08 39.86
C GLN A 606 18.76 -10.12 39.96
N LYS A 607 18.19 -9.87 41.15
CA LYS A 607 16.74 -9.79 41.38
C LYS A 607 16.09 -8.53 40.77
N ASN A 608 16.87 -7.50 40.44
CA ASN A 608 16.41 -6.32 39.71
C ASN A 608 16.90 -6.40 38.24
N LEU A 609 15.97 -6.61 37.33
CA LEU A 609 16.22 -6.79 35.90
C LEU A 609 16.66 -5.49 35.20
N ASN A 610 16.36 -4.35 35.80
CA ASN A 610 16.76 -3.02 35.32
C ASN A 610 18.11 -2.55 35.88
N ALA A 611 18.71 -3.32 36.80
CA ALA A 611 20.02 -2.99 37.33
C ALA A 611 21.12 -3.26 36.30
N ARG A 612 22.18 -2.45 36.35
CA ARG A 612 23.42 -2.67 35.60
C ARG A 612 24.59 -2.67 36.56
N VAL A 613 25.59 -3.50 36.28
CA VAL A 613 26.77 -3.65 37.12
C VAL A 613 28.01 -3.22 36.34
N SER A 614 28.89 -2.50 37.01
CA SER A 614 30.27 -2.25 36.59
C SER A 614 31.21 -2.62 37.71
N VAL A 615 32.38 -3.14 37.34
CA VAL A 615 33.43 -3.47 38.31
C VAL A 615 34.73 -2.85 37.84
N VAL A 616 35.26 -1.95 38.64
CA VAL A 616 36.56 -1.31 38.49
C VAL A 616 37.52 -1.99 39.46
N ILE A 617 38.56 -2.61 38.92
CA ILE A 617 39.62 -3.23 39.71
C ILE A 617 40.83 -2.33 39.59
N PHE A 618 41.41 -1.91 40.71
CA PHE A 618 42.47 -0.91 40.70
C PHE A 618 43.65 -1.29 41.59
N ASN A 619 44.84 -0.94 41.12
CA ASN A 619 46.10 -0.98 41.85
C ASN A 619 46.86 0.32 41.54
N SER A 620 48.10 0.28 41.03
CA SER A 620 48.78 1.44 40.43
C SER A 620 48.09 1.92 39.15
N THR A 621 47.21 1.11 38.57
CA THR A 621 46.34 1.42 37.43
C THR A 621 44.94 0.86 37.68
N ALA A 622 43.91 1.46 37.10
CA ALA A 622 42.55 0.95 37.17
C ALA A 622 42.09 0.38 35.83
N ARG A 623 41.37 -0.75 35.88
CA ARG A 623 40.75 -1.41 34.73
C ARG A 623 39.27 -1.67 34.99
N ILE A 624 38.47 -1.55 33.93
CA ILE A 624 37.06 -1.91 33.96
C ILE A 624 36.96 -3.41 33.63
N ALA A 625 36.69 -4.24 34.65
CA ALA A 625 36.50 -5.67 34.49
C ALA A 625 35.12 -6.00 33.89
N ILE A 626 34.10 -5.20 34.22
CA ILE A 626 32.72 -5.31 33.76
C ILE A 626 32.23 -3.89 33.45
N ASN A 627 31.68 -3.65 32.26
CA ASN A 627 31.24 -2.32 31.81
C ASN A 627 29.72 -2.28 31.59
N CYS A 628 28.99 -1.76 32.58
CA CYS A 628 27.54 -1.53 32.54
C CYS A 628 26.74 -2.73 31.98
N GLU A 629 27.06 -3.94 32.43
CA GLU A 629 26.46 -5.17 31.92
C GLU A 629 25.22 -5.59 32.73
N ILE A 630 24.31 -6.32 32.09
CA ILE A 630 23.24 -7.07 32.77
C ILE A 630 23.88 -8.18 33.61
N VAL A 631 23.35 -8.45 34.80
CA VAL A 631 23.92 -9.43 35.72
C VAL A 631 23.96 -10.84 35.11
N ASN A 632 25.19 -11.34 34.91
CA ASN A 632 25.49 -12.73 34.57
C ASN A 632 26.59 -13.24 35.50
N LEU A 633 26.21 -13.86 36.62
CA LEU A 633 27.12 -14.19 37.71
C LEU A 633 28.29 -15.09 37.26
N VAL A 634 28.02 -16.08 36.40
CA VAL A 634 29.03 -17.04 35.90
C VAL A 634 30.06 -16.36 35.01
N GLU A 635 29.64 -15.42 34.17
CA GLU A 635 30.55 -14.68 33.30
C GLU A 635 31.34 -13.62 34.08
N MET A 636 30.65 -12.90 34.96
CA MET A 636 31.23 -11.85 35.79
C MET A 636 32.30 -12.39 36.74
N GLU A 637 32.09 -13.56 37.35
CA GLU A 637 33.08 -14.23 38.19
C GLU A 637 34.42 -14.49 37.47
N LYS A 638 34.36 -14.83 36.17
CA LYS A 638 35.54 -15.09 35.34
C LYS A 638 36.29 -13.79 35.00
N LYS A 639 35.57 -12.68 34.82
CA LYS A 639 36.13 -11.35 34.47
C LYS A 639 36.82 -10.66 35.67
N ILE A 640 36.37 -10.94 36.90
CA ILE A 640 36.93 -10.38 38.14
C ILE A 640 38.21 -11.16 38.53
N GLN A 641 39.37 -10.58 38.23
CA GLN A 641 40.70 -11.16 38.44
C GLN A 641 41.64 -10.14 39.10
N PHE A 642 42.57 -10.61 39.93
CA PHE A 642 43.50 -9.77 40.70
C PHE A 642 44.94 -10.01 40.24
N ASN A 643 45.69 -8.94 40.04
CA ASN A 643 47.02 -8.93 39.45
C ASN A 643 48.11 -8.43 40.42
N SER A 644 47.76 -7.89 41.60
CA SER A 644 48.69 -7.24 42.53
C SER A 644 49.31 -5.95 41.98
N GLY A 645 49.58 -4.97 42.85
CA GLY A 645 50.34 -3.76 42.47
C GLY A 645 50.48 -2.76 43.60
N GLY A 646 50.89 -1.52 43.28
CA GLY A 646 50.74 -0.38 44.18
C GLY A 646 49.26 0.01 44.34
N THR A 647 48.96 1.02 45.16
CA THR A 647 47.59 1.52 45.33
C THR A 647 47.50 2.96 44.82
N ASP A 648 46.59 3.23 43.88
CA ASP A 648 46.30 4.58 43.38
C ASP A 648 44.79 4.81 43.28
N PHE A 649 44.26 5.68 44.15
CA PHE A 649 42.85 6.07 44.10
C PHE A 649 42.54 6.93 42.88
N GLY A 650 43.51 7.69 42.34
CA GLY A 650 43.29 8.57 41.20
C GLY A 650 42.81 7.80 39.98
N SER A 651 43.54 6.75 39.60
CA SER A 651 43.14 5.90 38.47
C SER A 651 41.74 5.28 38.65
N ALA A 652 41.38 4.86 39.87
CA ALA A 652 40.08 4.26 40.18
C ALA A 652 38.94 5.28 39.99
N PHE A 653 39.06 6.47 40.58
CA PHE A 653 38.06 7.53 40.45
C PHE A 653 37.94 8.04 39.02
N GLN A 654 39.05 8.10 38.26
CA GLN A 654 39.01 8.46 36.84
C GLN A 654 38.17 7.48 36.01
N GLN A 655 38.35 6.17 36.21
CA GLN A 655 37.58 5.16 35.48
C GLN A 655 36.10 5.18 35.87
N THR A 656 35.81 5.35 37.16
CA THR A 656 34.43 5.50 37.63
C THR A 656 33.76 6.75 37.05
N TYR A 657 34.45 7.89 37.01
CA TYR A 657 33.93 9.10 36.35
C TYR A 657 33.63 8.85 34.87
N ASN A 658 34.57 8.23 34.15
CA ASN A 658 34.40 7.91 32.73
C ASN A 658 33.18 6.99 32.50
N LEU A 659 32.96 6.00 33.37
CA LEU A 659 31.78 5.13 33.32
C LEU A 659 30.47 5.91 33.49
N ILE A 660 30.41 6.82 34.46
CA ILE A 660 29.21 7.63 34.72
C ILE A 660 28.90 8.54 33.53
N VAL A 661 29.93 9.22 32.98
CA VAL A 661 29.76 10.10 31.82
C VAL A 661 29.41 9.31 30.56
N GLN A 662 30.04 8.15 30.33
CA GLN A 662 29.76 7.29 29.19
C GLN A 662 28.29 6.85 29.16
N HIS A 663 27.71 6.55 30.33
CA HIS A 663 26.36 6.00 30.45
C HIS A 663 25.33 7.03 30.95
N GLN A 664 25.61 8.32 30.82
CA GLN A 664 24.69 9.39 31.27
C GLN A 664 23.34 9.37 30.53
N ASN A 665 23.31 8.86 29.29
CA ASN A 665 22.11 8.77 28.46
C ASN A 665 21.27 7.52 28.74
N ASP A 666 21.75 6.59 29.56
CA ASP A 666 21.03 5.36 29.91
C ASP A 666 19.90 5.61 30.92
N ALA A 667 19.69 6.86 31.33
CA ALA A 667 18.59 7.29 32.19
C ALA A 667 18.49 6.55 33.54
N PHE A 668 19.62 6.22 34.16
CA PHE A 668 19.63 5.69 35.52
C PHE A 668 18.98 6.67 36.51
N GLU A 669 18.10 6.14 37.36
CA GLU A 669 17.51 6.87 38.48
C GLU A 669 18.55 7.11 39.57
N LYS A 670 19.46 6.13 39.75
CA LYS A 670 20.51 6.14 40.78
C LYS A 670 21.79 5.45 40.28
N THR A 671 22.94 5.95 40.73
CA THR A 671 24.25 5.32 40.58
C THR A 671 24.87 5.10 41.96
N GLU A 672 25.11 3.83 42.30
CA GLU A 672 25.69 3.37 43.56
C GLU A 672 27.15 3.02 43.37
N VAL A 673 28.05 3.76 44.00
CA VAL A 673 29.49 3.53 43.93
C VAL A 673 29.96 2.91 45.25
N LEU A 674 30.34 1.64 45.20
CA LEU A 674 30.82 0.86 46.33
C LEU A 674 32.35 0.79 46.26
N PHE A 675 33.04 1.60 47.06
CA PHE A 675 34.49 1.72 47.05
C PHE A 675 35.11 1.02 48.26
N TYR A 676 35.94 0.00 48.00
CA TYR A 676 36.64 -0.75 49.04
C TYR A 676 38.15 -0.73 48.82
N THR A 677 38.89 -0.40 49.89
CA THR A 677 40.35 -0.30 49.92
C THR A 677 40.89 -0.53 51.33
N ASP A 678 42.16 -0.91 51.46
CA ASP A 678 42.85 -0.94 52.75
C ASP A 678 43.17 0.44 53.31
N GLY A 679 43.08 1.52 52.50
CA GLY A 679 43.28 2.91 52.92
C GLY A 679 44.65 3.51 52.55
N GLY A 680 45.56 2.73 51.97
CA GLY A 680 46.98 3.07 51.86
C GLY A 680 47.40 4.08 50.78
N ALA A 681 46.48 4.84 50.16
CA ALA A 681 46.81 5.76 49.06
C ALA A 681 46.50 7.24 49.35
N ALA A 682 47.09 8.13 48.54
CA ALA A 682 46.91 9.57 48.64
C ALA A 682 45.52 10.03 48.16
N TYR A 683 45.06 11.15 48.68
CA TYR A 683 43.81 11.81 48.26
C TYR A 683 43.86 12.22 46.77
N PRO A 684 43.00 11.68 45.89
CA PRO A 684 43.01 11.96 44.45
C PRO A 684 42.24 13.24 44.13
N LYS A 685 42.79 14.39 44.54
CA LYS A 685 42.11 15.69 44.47
C LYS A 685 41.55 16.03 43.08
N GLU A 686 42.36 15.89 42.04
CA GLU A 686 41.94 16.27 40.67
C GLU A 686 40.81 15.37 40.15
N GLN A 687 40.86 14.06 40.41
CA GLN A 687 39.85 13.13 39.93
C GLN A 687 38.54 13.24 40.71
N VAL A 688 38.59 13.52 42.02
CA VAL A 688 37.38 13.79 42.82
C VAL A 688 36.69 15.06 42.34
N LYS A 689 37.47 16.09 41.98
CA LYS A 689 36.93 17.35 41.44
C LYS A 689 36.15 17.16 40.14
N LEU A 690 36.50 16.17 39.31
CA LEU A 690 35.71 15.85 38.11
C LEU A 690 34.25 15.52 38.45
N PHE A 691 33.99 14.85 39.57
CA PHE A 691 32.62 14.53 39.99
C PHE A 691 31.86 15.76 40.47
N THR A 692 32.55 16.71 41.12
CA THR A 692 31.92 17.94 41.64
C THR A 692 31.54 18.91 40.52
N GLU A 693 32.23 18.83 39.38
CA GLU A 693 31.97 19.58 38.16
C GLU A 693 30.82 18.99 37.30
N LEU A 694 30.26 17.82 37.66
CA LEU A 694 29.10 17.26 36.98
C LEU A 694 27.85 18.15 37.14
N PRO A 695 26.91 18.12 36.16
CA PRO A 695 25.62 18.79 36.31
C PRO A 695 24.84 18.32 37.55
N ASP A 696 24.11 19.24 38.21
CA ASP A 696 23.39 18.94 39.46
C ASP A 696 22.42 17.76 39.34
N HIS A 697 21.75 17.61 38.19
CA HIS A 697 20.84 16.49 37.96
C HIS A 697 21.53 15.12 37.95
N GLN A 698 22.84 15.07 37.64
CA GLN A 698 23.65 13.84 37.71
C GLN A 698 24.22 13.67 39.12
N LYS A 699 24.78 14.73 39.72
CA LYS A 699 25.34 14.68 41.09
C LYS A 699 24.35 14.15 42.11
N ASN A 700 23.09 14.60 42.03
CA ASN A 700 22.02 14.18 42.94
C ASN A 700 21.61 12.70 42.82
N ARG A 701 22.10 11.99 41.80
CA ARG A 701 21.84 10.56 41.56
C ARG A 701 23.01 9.67 41.97
N ILE A 702 24.17 10.25 42.32
CA ILE A 702 25.38 9.51 42.67
C ILE A 702 25.45 9.35 44.20
N PHE A 703 25.75 8.12 44.63
CA PHE A 703 25.87 7.75 46.03
C PHE A 703 27.18 6.97 46.20
N LEU A 704 28.05 7.45 47.08
CA LEU A 704 29.39 6.88 47.28
C LEU A 704 29.52 6.26 48.67
N HIS A 705 29.86 4.97 48.71
CA HIS A 705 30.06 4.22 49.93
C HIS A 705 31.54 3.80 50.02
N CYS A 706 32.31 4.49 50.85
CA CYS A 706 33.72 4.18 51.08
C CYS A 706 33.87 3.24 52.29
N CYS A 707 34.51 2.08 52.11
CA CYS A 707 34.77 1.09 53.15
C CYS A 707 36.28 0.85 53.29
N THR A 708 36.81 0.89 54.51
CA THR A 708 38.24 0.66 54.78
C THR A 708 38.52 -0.02 56.12
N GLU A 709 39.52 -0.89 56.14
CA GLU A 709 40.04 -1.52 57.37
C GLU A 709 40.79 -0.51 58.26
N GLU A 710 41.30 0.58 57.69
CA GLU A 710 42.01 1.61 58.45
C GLU A 710 41.12 2.33 59.47
N ALA A 711 41.67 2.53 60.66
CA ALA A 711 41.00 3.27 61.73
C ALA A 711 40.97 4.79 61.48
N ASN A 712 41.89 5.32 60.65
CA ASN A 712 42.01 6.74 60.36
C ASN A 712 42.46 6.98 58.91
N ALA A 713 41.56 6.74 57.96
CA ALA A 713 41.83 6.98 56.54
C ALA A 713 41.56 8.45 56.15
N LEU A 714 42.53 9.33 56.40
CA LEU A 714 42.44 10.77 56.12
C LEU A 714 42.09 11.04 54.64
N SER A 715 42.73 10.30 53.72
CA SER A 715 42.47 10.43 52.28
C SER A 715 41.00 10.17 51.94
N LEU A 716 40.38 9.15 52.53
CA LEU A 716 38.96 8.83 52.29
C LEU A 716 38.02 9.84 52.94
N GLN A 717 38.37 10.38 54.12
CA GLN A 717 37.60 11.47 54.74
C GLN A 717 37.57 12.70 53.84
N LEU A 718 38.71 13.05 53.21
CA LEU A 718 38.77 14.16 52.26
C LEU A 718 37.90 13.91 51.02
N ILE A 719 37.88 12.69 50.47
CA ILE A 719 36.99 12.31 49.37
C ILE A 719 35.53 12.51 49.77
N VAL A 720 35.10 11.93 50.90
CA VAL A 720 33.71 11.97 51.34
C VAL A 720 33.26 13.40 51.66
N ASN A 721 34.12 14.21 52.28
CA ASN A 721 33.81 15.61 52.56
C ASN A 721 33.64 16.41 51.26
N GLU A 722 34.56 16.26 50.30
CA GLU A 722 34.50 16.98 49.02
C GLU A 722 33.24 16.62 48.21
N MET A 723 32.89 15.33 48.17
CA MET A 723 31.68 14.86 47.49
C MET A 723 30.41 15.39 48.17
N ASN A 724 30.32 15.33 49.50
CA ASN A 724 29.17 15.84 50.24
C ASN A 724 29.00 17.36 50.11
N CYS A 725 30.10 18.13 50.10
CA CYS A 725 30.07 19.57 49.81
C CYS A 725 29.52 19.89 48.41
N SER A 726 29.54 18.91 47.50
CA SER A 726 29.13 19.05 46.11
C SER A 726 27.79 18.35 45.80
N LEU A 727 26.96 18.11 46.82
CA LEU A 727 25.64 17.48 46.73
C LEU A 727 25.64 15.98 46.36
N ILE A 728 26.81 15.34 46.30
CA ILE A 728 26.94 13.89 46.10
C ILE A 728 26.91 13.21 47.46
N LYS A 729 25.88 12.40 47.72
CA LYS A 729 25.70 11.70 49.01
C LYS A 729 26.81 10.68 49.20
N SER A 730 27.63 10.86 50.23
CA SER A 730 28.80 10.02 50.47
C SER A 730 28.93 9.61 51.93
N GLU A 731 29.27 8.34 52.18
CA GLU A 731 29.53 7.80 53.52
C GLU A 731 30.90 7.12 53.60
N LEU A 732 31.49 7.15 54.81
CA LEU A 732 32.75 6.48 55.14
C LEU A 732 32.55 5.49 56.28
N LYS A 733 32.92 4.23 56.07
CA LYS A 733 32.96 3.16 57.07
C LYS A 733 34.42 2.79 57.38
N GLN A 734 34.90 3.17 58.57
CA GLN A 734 36.26 2.92 59.06
C GLN A 734 36.30 1.73 60.03
N LYS A 735 37.50 1.18 60.29
CA LYS A 735 37.69 -0.05 61.09
C LYS A 735 36.86 -1.22 60.57
N PHE A 736 36.64 -1.25 59.26
CA PHE A 736 35.70 -2.11 58.60
C PHE A 736 36.39 -3.39 58.15
N GLN A 737 36.10 -4.55 58.75
CA GLN A 737 36.77 -5.80 58.37
C GLN A 737 36.30 -6.27 57.00
N VAL A 738 37.21 -6.79 56.16
CA VAL A 738 36.85 -7.35 54.85
C VAL A 738 35.75 -8.42 54.90
N ALA A 739 35.66 -9.16 56.02
CA ALA A 739 34.61 -10.16 56.24
C ALA A 739 33.19 -9.56 56.33
N ASP A 740 33.08 -8.29 56.76
CA ASP A 740 31.81 -7.57 56.87
C ASP A 740 31.38 -6.93 55.54
N LEU A 741 32.24 -6.93 54.52
CA LEU A 741 32.01 -6.30 53.22
C LEU A 741 30.77 -6.84 52.54
N GLN A 742 30.63 -8.17 52.54
CA GLN A 742 29.45 -8.85 52.01
C GLN A 742 28.17 -8.33 52.68
N LYS A 743 28.13 -8.31 54.01
CA LYS A 743 26.94 -7.90 54.76
C LYS A 743 26.61 -6.43 54.48
N THR A 744 27.61 -5.58 54.45
CA THR A 744 27.43 -4.12 54.32
C THR A 744 27.00 -3.71 52.93
N TRP A 745 27.66 -4.25 51.91
CA TRP A 745 27.22 -4.01 50.53
C TRP A 745 25.86 -4.66 50.27
N ALA A 746 25.59 -5.85 50.81
CA ALA A 746 24.27 -6.44 50.76
C ALA A 746 23.24 -5.55 51.47
N GLU A 747 23.57 -4.91 52.60
CA GLU A 747 22.68 -3.95 53.28
C GLU A 747 22.44 -2.70 52.42
N VAL A 748 23.46 -2.13 51.76
CA VAL A 748 23.28 -1.00 50.84
C VAL A 748 22.36 -1.39 49.68
N VAL A 749 22.60 -2.56 49.07
CA VAL A 749 21.77 -3.09 47.99
C VAL A 749 20.35 -3.41 48.48
N SER A 750 20.19 -4.03 49.66
CA SER A 750 18.91 -4.59 50.13
C SER A 750 18.03 -3.66 50.96
N ARG A 751 18.60 -2.82 51.86
CA ARG A 751 17.84 -1.96 52.79
C ARG A 751 17.18 -0.78 52.09
N GLU A 752 17.78 -0.24 51.03
CA GLU A 752 17.27 0.99 50.42
C GLU A 752 16.32 0.76 49.23
N TYR A 753 16.42 -0.35 48.47
CA TYR A 753 15.75 -0.40 47.14
C TYR A 753 14.98 -1.66 46.76
N HIS A 754 15.29 -2.84 47.31
CA HIS A 754 14.61 -4.06 46.88
C HIS A 754 13.30 -4.37 47.63
N ASN A 755 12.93 -3.62 48.68
CA ASN A 755 11.77 -3.93 49.54
C ASN A 755 11.68 -5.42 49.93
N LEU A 756 12.82 -6.09 50.07
CA LEU A 756 12.86 -7.47 50.54
C LEU A 756 12.63 -7.43 52.04
N LYS A 757 11.35 -7.57 52.45
CA LYS A 757 11.03 -7.94 53.82
C LYS A 757 11.80 -9.22 54.13
N GLY A 758 12.69 -9.14 55.12
CA GLY A 758 13.22 -10.33 55.80
C GLY A 758 12.10 -11.09 56.50
#